data_AF-A0AAD7M6Q6-F1
#
_entry.id   AF-A0AAD7M6Q6-F1
#
_cell.length_a   1.000
_cell.length_b   1.000
_cell.length_c   1.000
_cell.angle_alpha   90.00
_cell.angle_beta   90.00
_cell.angle_gamma   90.00
#
_symmetry.space_group_name_H-M   'P 1'
#
loop_
_entity.id
_entity.type
_entity.pdbx_description
1 polymer ?
#
loop_
_entity_poly.entity_id
_entity_poly.type
_entity_poly.pdbx_seq_one_letter_code
_entity_poly.pdbx_strand_id
1 'polypeptide(L)'
;MLARAWLPGRRALSAITYTIKSASWHAKIAQIPEAATIYEQRAMAELAALYKNEDPFLWYLTECFSASRKKGQVIAHIDVKRVFCRFGYAVSDSTTRNALTSLTNRSLNKLKAKVQDATAWGETEFGKISDNVQRYAQVFEHGLGKENELKHGTVCTAVGLDDCKPGAFRASDHIARVLKQDRQTMMVESLYDSIDWEHMDNITNLHFVRVVVDFSPWLNPLASQVLARFRTALAKHRLEPRKKRLQPLSTNSEQQMENKGYQAGFHDFDEQMGIEPEKCNDLLSWNRADGGGHATLMRQKMIQVPTKDIYASYRNAISTPETWHTKSTQLNSAASNHYGPAASPDPSSLSRSSNAANMKRPTDLKKCDFYPTSRSISMIWDAHVLDCWRLVLGCDSDLLTHFEELAAHDCLPSIDDLLEQASILRERYASQAAYEQALDKAEQDGALHRSKFPMGSAWTPPSGPEAPVAENDIDTEMPGLNTIPDVHNPAEDAAVGAEPSAEIPTTPEPKDSNAEACDAEEGPKVHKEPPGFNGDRVLSNSILFLMEFGWWIELNYAIPEGDVGRVFEIWKIFIFTFAGSSNQNYMKYMLDLYALLEFECSPELKEALLNNWLMTLCGEIGTFVEGDIMQEWNNRWLTQISGQRGGDFDEKFYRKTIAPNVLHFLQIKEDIESAFDLKHRRLAVLFSLFMPLPNCAKLQQPVNDSVISDERLFSGSDLTVTVDPDTGRLSDDWYEPEEFEALVERLCGPELQEEESEDEEPESDEPETESEGEDSEDD
;
A
#
# COMPACT_ATOMS: atom_id res chain seq x y z
N MET A 1 -1.56 33.41 59.74
CA MET A 1 -2.94 33.90 59.55
C MET A 1 -3.14 34.08 58.05
N LEU A 2 -3.59 33.06 57.32
CA LEU A 2 -5.01 32.75 57.00
C LEU A 2 -5.71 33.91 56.27
N ALA A 3 -6.51 33.79 55.21
CA ALA A 3 -6.86 32.77 54.21
C ALA A 3 -7.89 33.42 53.24
N ARG A 4 -8.01 32.88 52.02
CA ARG A 4 -9.20 32.85 51.12
C ARG A 4 -9.71 34.14 50.44
N ALA A 5 -9.66 34.12 49.10
CA ALA A 5 -10.72 34.63 48.21
C ALA A 5 -10.84 33.71 46.97
N TRP A 6 -12.03 33.65 46.38
CA TRP A 6 -12.67 32.53 45.68
C TRP A 6 -12.62 32.61 44.13
N LEU A 7 -13.01 31.51 43.46
CA LEU A 7 -12.77 31.09 42.05
C LEU A 7 -13.38 31.93 40.89
N PRO A 8 -12.98 31.66 39.61
CA PRO A 8 -13.12 32.51 38.42
C PRO A 8 -14.16 32.06 37.38
N GLY A 9 -14.56 32.97 36.48
CA GLY A 9 -15.33 32.69 35.27
C GLY A 9 -14.80 33.45 34.05
N ARG A 10 -14.50 32.72 32.96
CA ARG A 10 -14.31 33.28 31.60
C ARG A 10 -15.37 32.67 30.67
N ARG A 11 -16.23 33.51 30.10
CA ARG A 11 -17.07 33.25 28.92
C ARG A 11 -17.04 34.51 28.07
N ALA A 12 -16.64 34.40 26.81
CA ALA A 12 -17.21 35.12 25.66
C ALA A 12 -16.34 34.90 24.41
N LEU A 13 -16.86 34.13 23.44
CA LEU A 13 -16.88 34.41 21.99
C LEU A 13 -16.97 33.10 21.17
N SER A 14 -18.19 32.58 20.99
CA SER A 14 -18.60 31.89 19.74
C SER A 14 -20.13 31.75 19.67
N ALA A 15 -20.78 32.64 18.92
CA ALA A 15 -22.13 32.48 18.36
C ALA A 15 -22.22 33.55 17.27
N ILE A 16 -22.37 33.21 15.98
CA ILE A 16 -23.61 32.96 15.23
C ILE A 16 -23.09 32.60 13.81
N THR A 17 -23.41 31.50 13.11
CA THR A 17 -24.69 31.23 12.43
C THR A 17 -24.64 29.82 11.80
N TYR A 18 -25.54 28.90 12.18
CA TYR A 18 -26.36 28.12 11.23
C TYR A 18 -27.42 27.33 12.02
N THR A 19 -28.58 27.96 12.18
CA THR A 19 -29.79 27.36 12.74
C THR A 19 -30.80 27.29 11.60
N ILE A 20 -31.28 26.09 11.26
CA ILE A 20 -32.65 25.72 10.88
C ILE A 20 -32.57 24.25 10.41
N LYS A 21 -32.69 23.32 11.37
CA LYS A 21 -33.28 21.96 11.23
C LYS A 21 -33.22 21.15 12.54
N SER A 22 -32.38 21.51 13.52
CA SER A 22 -32.33 20.83 14.83
C SER A 22 -33.36 21.31 15.87
N ALA A 23 -33.99 22.47 15.64
CA ALA A 23 -34.91 23.08 16.61
C ALA A 23 -36.26 22.34 16.76
N SER A 24 -36.65 21.51 15.78
CA SER A 24 -37.90 20.73 15.83
C SER A 24 -37.81 19.52 16.77
N TRP A 25 -36.61 18.95 16.94
CA TRP A 25 -36.40 17.73 17.71
C TRP A 25 -36.20 18.01 19.21
N HIS A 26 -35.48 19.09 19.53
CA HIS A 26 -35.17 19.44 20.92
C HIS A 26 -36.35 20.10 21.66
N ALA A 27 -37.25 20.78 20.94
CA ALA A 27 -38.44 21.40 21.54
C ALA A 27 -39.50 20.38 22.03
N LYS A 28 -39.50 19.15 21.49
CA LYS A 28 -40.39 18.07 21.93
C LYS A 28 -39.88 17.28 23.14
N ILE A 29 -38.56 17.29 23.39
CA ILE A 29 -37.94 16.55 24.51
C ILE A 29 -37.94 17.39 25.82
N ALA A 30 -38.01 18.72 25.71
CA ALA A 30 -37.93 19.63 26.86
C ALA A 30 -39.19 19.68 27.77
N GLN A 31 -40.24 18.90 27.52
CA GLN A 31 -41.48 18.92 28.31
C GLN A 31 -41.70 17.72 29.25
N ILE A 32 -40.70 16.85 29.44
CA ILE A 32 -40.81 15.70 30.35
C ILE A 32 -39.68 15.77 31.39
N PRO A 33 -39.95 16.27 32.61
CA PRO A 33 -38.97 16.23 33.69
C PRO A 33 -38.86 14.78 34.20
N GLU A 34 -37.63 14.29 34.40
CA GLU A 34 -37.26 13.01 35.07
C GLU A 34 -36.97 11.75 34.23
N ALA A 35 -36.74 11.84 32.91
CA ALA A 35 -36.44 10.64 32.10
C ALA A 35 -35.09 10.61 31.35
N ALA A 36 -34.16 11.55 31.59
CA ALA A 36 -32.93 11.64 30.77
C ALA A 36 -31.93 10.49 31.01
N THR A 37 -31.81 9.96 32.23
CA THR A 37 -30.85 8.89 32.58
C THR A 37 -31.36 7.48 32.31
N ILE A 38 -32.68 7.28 32.29
CA ILE A 38 -33.29 5.96 32.05
C ILE A 38 -33.44 5.70 30.55
N TYR A 39 -33.63 6.74 29.73
CA TYR A 39 -33.81 6.58 28.28
C TYR A 39 -32.50 6.27 27.54
N GLU A 40 -31.34 6.80 27.98
CA GLU A 40 -30.04 6.42 27.40
C GLU A 40 -29.70 4.94 27.68
N GLN A 41 -30.03 4.43 28.87
CA GLN A 41 -29.82 3.01 29.21
C GLN A 41 -30.81 2.08 28.49
N ARG A 42 -32.06 2.52 28.31
CA ARG A 42 -33.09 1.73 27.63
C ARG A 42 -32.90 1.71 26.12
N ALA A 43 -32.49 2.82 25.52
CA ALA A 43 -32.10 2.89 24.11
C ALA A 43 -30.86 2.03 23.82
N MET A 44 -29.85 2.03 24.70
CA MET A 44 -28.70 1.14 24.59
C MET A 44 -29.07 -0.33 24.77
N ALA A 45 -30.02 -0.67 25.66
CA ALA A 45 -30.48 -2.05 25.85
C ALA A 45 -31.34 -2.57 24.68
N GLU A 46 -32.18 -1.70 24.09
CA GLU A 46 -32.98 -2.02 22.90
C GLU A 46 -32.10 -2.12 21.65
N LEU A 47 -31.11 -1.23 21.50
CA LEU A 47 -30.06 -1.38 20.50
C LEU A 47 -29.28 -2.68 20.74
N ALA A 48 -28.82 -2.98 21.96
CA ALA A 48 -28.08 -4.21 22.29
C ALA A 48 -28.88 -5.50 22.00
N ALA A 49 -30.20 -5.46 22.18
CA ALA A 49 -31.09 -6.57 21.81
C ALA A 49 -31.25 -6.72 20.28
N LEU A 50 -31.22 -5.61 19.53
CA LEU A 50 -31.13 -5.60 18.07
C LEU A 50 -29.76 -6.14 17.59
N TYR A 51 -28.65 -5.66 18.16
CA TYR A 51 -27.28 -6.11 17.88
C TYR A 51 -27.10 -7.62 18.08
N LYS A 52 -27.65 -8.18 19.18
CA LYS A 52 -27.56 -9.61 19.51
C LYS A 52 -28.37 -10.50 18.55
N ASN A 53 -29.40 -9.96 17.90
CA ASN A 53 -30.26 -10.72 17.00
C ASN A 53 -29.80 -10.69 15.54
N GLU A 54 -29.09 -9.64 15.10
CA GLU A 54 -28.66 -9.52 13.70
C GLU A 54 -27.23 -10.01 13.44
N ASP A 55 -26.27 -9.76 14.34
CA ASP A 55 -24.93 -10.35 14.26
C ASP A 55 -24.29 -10.49 15.66
N PRO A 56 -24.43 -11.67 16.31
CA PRO A 56 -23.91 -11.93 17.65
C PRO A 56 -22.38 -11.81 17.77
N PHE A 57 -21.64 -12.05 16.69
CA PHE A 57 -20.17 -12.06 16.68
C PHE A 57 -19.60 -10.63 16.60
N LEU A 58 -20.24 -9.78 15.81
CA LEU A 58 -19.87 -8.38 15.66
C LEU A 58 -20.13 -7.56 16.94
N TRP A 59 -21.26 -7.81 17.59
CA TRP A 59 -21.57 -7.25 18.91
C TRP A 59 -20.56 -7.70 19.98
N TYR A 60 -20.18 -8.98 19.96
CA TYR A 60 -19.19 -9.57 20.85
C TYR A 60 -17.81 -8.90 20.72
N LEU A 61 -17.35 -8.63 19.48
CA LEU A 61 -16.10 -7.90 19.23
C LEU A 61 -16.19 -6.44 19.70
N THR A 62 -17.31 -5.78 19.44
CA THR A 62 -17.52 -4.38 19.82
C THR A 62 -17.44 -4.21 21.34
N GLU A 63 -18.09 -5.08 22.13
CA GLU A 63 -17.98 -5.13 23.61
C GLU A 63 -16.57 -5.51 24.09
N CYS A 64 -15.85 -6.35 23.35
CA CYS A 64 -14.47 -6.68 23.67
C CYS A 64 -13.52 -5.48 23.57
N PHE A 65 -13.76 -4.60 22.59
CA PHE A 65 -12.97 -3.39 22.33
C PHE A 65 -13.51 -2.13 23.04
N SER A 66 -14.79 -2.08 23.40
CA SER A 66 -15.41 -0.95 24.07
C SER A 66 -15.25 -1.00 25.58
N ALA A 67 -14.01 -0.77 26.05
CA ALA A 67 -13.64 0.13 27.16
C ALA A 67 -12.28 -0.23 27.81
N SER A 68 -11.40 0.68 28.25
CA SER A 68 -11.55 2.03 28.79
C SER A 68 -10.35 2.91 28.48
N ARG A 69 -10.55 4.22 28.44
CA ARG A 69 -9.55 5.19 28.05
C ARG A 69 -9.45 6.37 29.05
N LYS A 70 -8.27 6.89 29.43
CA LYS A 70 -8.12 8.01 30.40
C LYS A 70 -7.32 9.18 29.83
N LYS A 71 -7.89 10.41 29.93
CA LYS A 71 -7.52 11.72 29.29
C LYS A 71 -8.10 11.96 27.88
N GLY A 72 -9.42 11.95 27.76
CA GLY A 72 -10.14 12.41 26.54
C GLY A 72 -10.80 11.28 25.74
N GLN A 73 -11.20 10.23 26.45
CA GLN A 73 -11.29 8.90 25.90
C GLN A 73 -12.27 8.14 26.89
N VAL A 74 -13.20 7.28 26.40
CA VAL A 74 -14.30 6.63 27.19
C VAL A 74 -13.81 5.49 28.09
N ILE A 75 -14.18 5.49 29.39
CA ILE A 75 -13.98 4.39 30.36
C ILE A 75 -15.30 3.66 30.64
N ALA A 76 -15.59 2.47 30.07
CA ALA A 76 -16.39 1.47 30.80
C ALA A 76 -15.44 0.67 31.72
N HIS A 77 -15.57 0.91 33.03
CA HIS A 77 -14.70 0.32 34.06
C HIS A 77 -14.47 -1.18 33.77
N ILE A 78 -13.27 -1.72 33.99
CA ILE A 78 -13.05 -3.19 33.92
C ILE A 78 -14.12 -3.94 34.74
N ASP A 79 -14.61 -3.32 35.82
CA ASP A 79 -15.74 -3.84 36.61
C ASP A 79 -17.08 -3.79 35.89
N VAL A 80 -17.34 -2.80 35.03
CA VAL A 80 -18.53 -2.76 34.17
C VAL A 80 -18.46 -3.91 33.18
N LYS A 81 -17.35 -4.07 32.44
CA LYS A 81 -17.17 -5.23 31.55
C LYS A 81 -17.35 -6.55 32.31
N ARG A 82 -16.77 -6.68 33.51
CA ARG A 82 -16.94 -7.85 34.40
C ARG A 82 -18.40 -8.11 34.76
N VAL A 83 -19.18 -7.07 35.05
CA VAL A 83 -20.62 -7.16 35.36
C VAL A 83 -21.42 -7.55 34.11
N PHE A 84 -21.14 -6.95 32.95
CA PHE A 84 -21.76 -7.31 31.68
C PHE A 84 -21.43 -8.75 31.28
N CYS A 85 -20.21 -9.24 31.55
CA CYS A 85 -19.84 -10.65 31.38
C CYS A 85 -20.72 -11.57 32.23
N ARG A 86 -20.98 -11.21 33.50
CA ARG A 86 -21.86 -11.99 34.39
C ARG A 86 -23.32 -11.97 33.98
N PHE A 87 -23.76 -10.90 33.31
CA PHE A 87 -25.10 -10.82 32.74
C PHE A 87 -25.21 -11.52 31.36
N GLY A 88 -24.12 -12.04 30.80
CA GLY A 88 -24.10 -12.60 29.45
C GLY A 88 -24.23 -11.55 28.35
N TYR A 89 -23.97 -10.28 28.67
CA TYR A 89 -23.95 -9.15 27.74
C TYR A 89 -22.55 -8.81 27.22
N ALA A 90 -21.52 -9.52 27.67
CA ALA A 90 -20.16 -9.41 27.17
C ALA A 90 -19.43 -10.71 27.43
N VAL A 91 -18.21 -10.84 26.92
CA VAL A 91 -17.31 -11.94 27.27
C VAL A 91 -16.04 -11.47 27.93
N SER A 92 -15.46 -12.39 28.71
CA SER A 92 -14.20 -12.12 29.37
C SER A 92 -13.07 -11.97 28.35
N ASP A 93 -12.09 -11.14 28.68
CA ASP A 93 -10.85 -11.00 27.90
C ASP A 93 -10.19 -12.35 27.64
N SER A 94 -10.23 -13.27 28.62
CA SER A 94 -9.69 -14.61 28.47
C SER A 94 -10.39 -15.39 27.37
N THR A 95 -11.71 -15.30 27.28
CA THR A 95 -12.51 -15.99 26.26
C THR A 95 -12.20 -15.43 24.88
N THR A 96 -12.15 -14.11 24.73
CA THR A 96 -11.76 -13.45 23.47
C THR A 96 -10.34 -13.84 23.03
N ARG A 97 -9.38 -13.83 23.95
CA ARG A 97 -7.99 -14.22 23.65
C ARG A 97 -7.88 -15.69 23.26
N ASN A 98 -8.63 -16.56 23.93
CA ASN A 98 -8.67 -17.98 23.61
C ASN A 98 -9.30 -18.21 22.23
N ALA A 99 -10.38 -17.49 21.90
CA ALA A 99 -11.00 -17.54 20.58
C ALA A 99 -10.03 -17.10 19.48
N LEU A 100 -9.39 -15.94 19.62
CA LEU A 100 -8.40 -15.45 18.66
C LEU A 100 -7.20 -16.40 18.52
N THR A 101 -6.72 -16.97 19.63
CA THR A 101 -5.64 -17.97 19.59
C THR A 101 -6.10 -19.27 18.91
N SER A 102 -7.35 -19.68 19.12
CA SER A 102 -7.94 -20.83 18.42
C SER A 102 -8.08 -20.58 16.91
N LEU A 103 -8.45 -19.35 16.51
CA LEU A 103 -8.51 -18.94 15.10
C LEU A 103 -7.12 -19.00 14.47
N THR A 104 -6.10 -18.40 15.12
CA THR A 104 -4.70 -18.50 14.69
C THR A 104 -4.27 -19.95 14.50
N ASN A 105 -4.46 -20.79 15.53
CA ASN A 105 -3.98 -22.17 15.49
C ASN A 105 -4.68 -22.94 14.37
N ARG A 106 -5.99 -22.74 14.18
CA ARG A 106 -6.75 -23.39 13.11
C ARG A 106 -6.26 -22.92 11.73
N SER A 107 -6.08 -21.62 11.53
CA SER A 107 -5.72 -21.07 10.22
C SER A 107 -4.29 -21.46 9.82
N LEU A 108 -3.34 -21.42 10.77
CA LEU A 108 -1.98 -21.92 10.54
C LEU A 108 -1.93 -23.44 10.35
N ASN A 109 -2.71 -24.23 11.10
CA ASN A 109 -2.77 -25.67 10.87
C ASN A 109 -3.38 -26.01 9.50
N LYS A 110 -4.41 -25.27 9.05
CA LYS A 110 -4.96 -25.39 7.69
C LYS A 110 -3.90 -25.05 6.64
N LEU A 111 -3.12 -23.99 6.84
CA LEU A 111 -1.99 -23.64 5.96
C LEU A 111 -0.95 -24.77 5.90
N LYS A 112 -0.53 -25.28 7.07
CA LYS A 112 0.44 -26.39 7.17
C LYS A 112 -0.03 -27.63 6.42
N ALA A 113 -1.27 -28.04 6.63
CA ALA A 113 -1.84 -29.19 5.95
C ALA A 113 -1.81 -29.01 4.43
N LYS A 114 -2.23 -27.84 3.93
CA LYS A 114 -2.20 -27.53 2.49
C LYS A 114 -0.78 -27.55 1.91
N VAL A 115 0.18 -26.91 2.58
CA VAL A 115 1.59 -26.90 2.16
C VAL A 115 2.16 -28.32 2.14
N GLN A 116 1.86 -29.15 3.14
CA GLN A 116 2.32 -30.53 3.22
C GLN A 116 1.68 -31.42 2.13
N ASP A 117 0.38 -31.25 1.87
CA ASP A 117 -0.32 -31.96 0.80
C ASP A 117 0.27 -31.60 -0.56
N ALA A 118 0.41 -30.30 -0.88
CA ALA A 118 1.03 -29.84 -2.11
C ALA A 118 2.48 -30.35 -2.26
N THR A 119 3.26 -30.32 -1.18
CA THR A 119 4.63 -30.85 -1.16
C THR A 119 4.66 -32.35 -1.47
N ALA A 120 3.69 -33.13 -0.98
CA ALA A 120 3.58 -34.56 -1.28
C ALA A 120 3.28 -34.83 -2.77
N TRP A 121 2.62 -33.88 -3.45
CA TRP A 121 2.40 -33.89 -4.90
C TRP A 121 3.56 -33.29 -5.70
N GLY A 122 4.60 -32.78 -5.05
CA GLY A 122 5.74 -32.13 -5.70
C GLY A 122 5.41 -30.74 -6.25
N GLU A 123 4.54 -30.00 -5.55
CA GLU A 123 4.07 -28.67 -5.95
C GLU A 123 4.34 -27.63 -4.85
N THR A 124 4.54 -26.37 -5.26
CA THR A 124 4.58 -25.21 -4.36
C THR A 124 3.22 -24.51 -4.43
N GLU A 125 2.40 -24.61 -3.37
CA GLU A 125 1.08 -23.96 -3.34
C GLU A 125 1.11 -22.52 -2.80
N PHE A 126 2.13 -22.16 -1.99
CA PHE A 126 2.21 -20.84 -1.36
C PHE A 126 3.57 -20.18 -1.61
N GLY A 127 3.54 -18.90 -1.98
CA GLY A 127 4.68 -17.98 -1.90
C GLY A 127 4.63 -17.16 -0.61
N LYS A 128 5.65 -16.33 -0.38
CA LYS A 128 5.75 -15.42 0.77
C LYS A 128 5.89 -13.99 0.31
N ILE A 129 5.19 -13.06 0.97
CA ILE A 129 5.53 -11.63 0.93
C ILE A 129 6.00 -11.24 2.32
N SER A 130 7.12 -10.55 2.40
CA SER A 130 7.70 -10.12 3.68
C SER A 130 8.17 -8.68 3.62
N ASP A 131 8.09 -8.01 4.76
CA ASP A 131 8.61 -6.66 4.92
C ASP A 131 9.09 -6.41 6.35
N ASN A 132 9.94 -5.41 6.50
CA ASN A 132 10.48 -4.96 7.77
C ASN A 132 9.49 -4.01 8.46
N VAL A 133 9.28 -4.20 9.75
CA VAL A 133 8.49 -3.29 10.57
C VAL A 133 9.36 -2.68 11.65
N GLN A 134 9.15 -1.38 11.86
CA GLN A 134 9.91 -0.59 12.82
C GLN A 134 8.96 0.22 13.68
N ARG A 135 9.35 0.39 14.95
CA ARG A 135 8.61 1.23 15.88
C ARG A 135 9.55 1.96 16.81
N TYR A 136 9.39 3.28 16.90
CA TYR A 136 10.09 4.05 17.91
C TYR A 136 9.39 3.92 19.28
N ALA A 137 9.99 3.18 20.19
CA ALA A 137 9.53 3.04 21.57
C ALA A 137 10.02 4.23 22.39
N GLN A 138 9.15 5.22 22.55
CA GLN A 138 9.43 6.37 23.41
C GLN A 138 9.33 6.01 24.89
N VAL A 139 10.36 6.35 25.65
CA VAL A 139 10.36 6.21 27.10
C VAL A 139 9.53 7.34 27.70
N PHE A 140 8.48 6.98 28.45
CA PHE A 140 7.60 7.95 29.09
C PHE A 140 8.27 8.75 30.23
N GLU A 141 9.23 8.14 30.93
CA GLU A 141 9.99 8.79 32.01
C GLU A 141 11.48 8.50 31.84
N HIS A 142 12.23 9.54 31.43
CA HIS A 142 13.68 9.47 31.24
C HIS A 142 14.39 9.16 32.58
N GLY A 143 15.34 8.24 32.53
CA GLY A 143 16.18 7.86 33.66
C GLY A 143 17.44 7.17 33.18
N LEU A 144 18.40 6.92 34.07
CA LEU A 144 19.64 6.19 33.74
C LEU A 144 19.30 4.83 33.13
N GLY A 145 19.70 4.61 31.88
CA GLY A 145 19.44 3.39 31.10
C GLY A 145 18.05 3.28 30.48
N LYS A 146 17.21 4.32 30.57
CA LYS A 146 15.92 4.38 29.86
C LYS A 146 16.01 5.38 28.71
N GLU A 147 16.37 4.87 27.55
CA GLU A 147 16.48 5.63 26.31
C GLU A 147 15.40 5.20 25.33
N ASN A 148 15.03 6.11 24.43
CA ASN A 148 14.15 5.75 23.34
C ASN A 148 14.84 4.69 22.47
N GLU A 149 14.10 3.68 22.07
CA GLU A 149 14.65 2.55 21.33
C GLU A 149 13.87 2.35 20.03
N LEU A 150 14.57 2.17 18.91
CA LEU A 150 13.95 1.71 17.69
C LEU A 150 13.81 0.19 17.76
N LYS A 151 12.57 -0.29 17.87
CA LYS A 151 12.24 -1.72 17.83
C LYS A 151 12.11 -2.15 16.37
N HIS A 152 12.69 -3.30 16.06
CA HIS A 152 12.66 -3.90 14.73
C HIS A 152 11.93 -5.23 14.76
N GLY A 153 11.33 -5.60 13.64
CA GLY A 153 10.77 -6.93 13.43
C GLY A 153 10.50 -7.19 11.96
N THR A 154 10.15 -8.43 11.65
CA THR A 154 9.77 -8.82 10.28
C THR A 154 8.35 -9.38 10.30
N VAL A 155 7.56 -8.96 9.32
CA VAL A 155 6.20 -9.48 9.07
C VAL A 155 6.22 -10.25 7.75
N CYS A 156 5.49 -11.36 7.71
CA CYS A 156 5.32 -12.13 6.50
C CYS A 156 3.87 -12.58 6.34
N THR A 157 3.41 -12.65 5.08
CA THR A 157 2.13 -13.22 4.69
C THR A 157 2.38 -14.34 3.68
N ALA A 158 1.85 -15.52 3.98
CA ALA A 158 1.79 -16.60 3.01
C ALA A 158 0.68 -16.30 1.98
N VAL A 159 1.02 -16.42 0.70
CA VAL A 159 0.13 -16.07 -0.41
C VAL A 159 -0.06 -17.28 -1.31
N GLY A 160 -1.30 -17.70 -1.48
CA GLY A 160 -1.66 -18.81 -2.36
C GLY A 160 -1.30 -18.51 -3.81
N LEU A 161 -0.77 -19.50 -4.49
CA LEU A 161 -0.38 -19.44 -5.88
C LEU A 161 -1.50 -20.05 -6.73
N ASP A 162 -1.95 -19.29 -7.72
CA ASP A 162 -3.03 -19.67 -8.62
C ASP A 162 -2.48 -19.85 -10.05
N ASP A 163 -3.18 -20.60 -10.90
CA ASP A 163 -2.79 -20.89 -12.30
C ASP A 163 -1.34 -21.35 -12.48
N CYS A 164 -0.86 -22.20 -11.55
CA CYS A 164 0.47 -22.79 -11.63
C CYS A 164 0.38 -24.15 -12.32
N LYS A 165 1.12 -24.32 -13.43
CA LYS A 165 1.20 -25.62 -14.11
C LYS A 165 1.97 -26.63 -13.25
N PRO A 166 1.63 -27.93 -13.30
CA PRO A 166 2.38 -28.96 -12.59
C PRO A 166 3.87 -28.91 -12.93
N GLY A 167 4.71 -28.88 -11.89
CA GLY A 167 6.16 -28.78 -12.04
C GLY A 167 6.71 -27.38 -12.37
N ALA A 168 5.89 -26.31 -12.34
CA ALA A 168 6.36 -24.94 -12.53
C ALA A 168 7.46 -24.56 -11.52
N PHE A 169 7.33 -24.97 -10.25
CA PHE A 169 8.26 -24.63 -9.17
C PHE A 169 9.35 -25.69 -8.94
N ARG A 170 9.82 -26.39 -9.97
CA ARG A 170 10.91 -27.38 -9.81
C ARG A 170 12.27 -26.71 -9.66
N ALA A 171 12.91 -26.94 -8.50
CA ALA A 171 14.20 -26.35 -8.18
C ALA A 171 15.32 -26.88 -9.09
N SER A 172 15.33 -28.18 -9.39
CA SER A 172 16.32 -28.78 -10.30
C SER A 172 16.31 -28.18 -11.69
N ASP A 173 15.14 -27.85 -12.25
CA ASP A 173 15.05 -27.21 -13.57
C ASP A 173 15.59 -25.77 -13.53
N HIS A 174 15.15 -24.98 -12.54
CA HIS A 174 15.68 -23.62 -12.34
C HIS A 174 17.20 -23.62 -12.15
N ILE A 175 17.73 -24.49 -11.27
CA ILE A 175 19.17 -24.62 -11.04
C ILE A 175 19.90 -25.02 -12.33
N ALA A 176 19.36 -25.98 -13.10
CA ALA A 176 19.95 -26.38 -14.37
C ALA A 176 20.03 -25.23 -15.37
N ARG A 177 19.06 -24.31 -15.38
CA ARG A 177 19.06 -23.10 -16.23
C ARG A 177 20.08 -22.07 -15.74
N VAL A 178 20.12 -21.80 -14.44
CA VAL A 178 21.13 -20.92 -13.83
C VAL A 178 22.55 -21.40 -14.17
N LEU A 179 22.78 -22.72 -14.16
CA LEU A 179 24.07 -23.33 -14.51
C LEU A 179 24.46 -23.16 -15.98
N LYS A 180 23.51 -22.90 -16.90
CA LYS A 180 23.84 -22.56 -18.30
C LYS A 180 24.49 -21.20 -18.43
N GLN A 181 24.25 -20.30 -17.47
CA GLN A 181 24.75 -18.93 -17.47
C GLN A 181 24.33 -18.11 -18.70
N ASP A 182 23.19 -18.43 -19.31
CA ASP A 182 22.70 -17.75 -20.52
C ASP A 182 22.50 -16.24 -20.30
N ARG A 183 22.26 -15.79 -19.06
CA ARG A 183 22.19 -14.35 -18.72
C ARG A 183 23.47 -13.56 -19.03
N GLN A 184 24.63 -14.23 -19.15
CA GLN A 184 25.88 -13.57 -19.58
C GLN A 184 25.83 -13.10 -21.04
N THR A 185 24.87 -13.59 -21.83
CA THR A 185 24.66 -13.16 -23.22
C THR A 185 23.83 -11.89 -23.33
N MET A 186 23.26 -11.42 -22.22
CA MET A 186 22.44 -10.21 -22.18
C MET A 186 23.28 -8.97 -22.48
N MET A 187 22.86 -8.21 -23.49
CA MET A 187 23.42 -6.94 -23.92
C MET A 187 22.41 -5.81 -23.72
N VAL A 188 22.88 -4.56 -23.63
CA VAL A 188 22.01 -3.38 -23.49
C VAL A 188 21.03 -3.29 -24.65
N GLU A 189 21.51 -3.54 -25.87
CA GLU A 189 20.70 -3.56 -27.09
C GLU A 189 19.66 -4.68 -27.05
N SER A 190 20.04 -5.89 -26.62
CA SER A 190 19.08 -7.00 -26.50
C SER A 190 17.98 -6.74 -25.47
N LEU A 191 18.29 -6.01 -24.39
CA LEU A 191 17.28 -5.59 -23.41
C LEU A 191 16.39 -4.50 -23.99
N TYR A 192 16.97 -3.52 -24.69
CA TYR A 192 16.22 -2.44 -25.33
C TYR A 192 15.27 -2.96 -26.41
N ASP A 193 15.74 -3.90 -27.23
CA ASP A 193 14.97 -4.56 -28.29
C ASP A 193 13.90 -5.51 -27.74
N SER A 194 14.00 -5.91 -26.46
CA SER A 194 12.99 -6.74 -25.79
C SER A 194 11.75 -5.95 -25.36
N ILE A 195 11.84 -4.62 -25.35
CA ILE A 195 10.72 -3.72 -25.02
C ILE A 195 9.83 -3.64 -26.26
N ASP A 196 8.54 -3.84 -26.05
CA ASP A 196 7.55 -3.69 -27.12
C ASP A 196 7.23 -2.20 -27.32
N TRP A 197 8.15 -1.49 -27.98
CA TRP A 197 8.05 -0.05 -28.18
C TRP A 197 6.81 0.37 -28.95
N GLU A 198 6.38 -0.42 -29.96
CA GLU A 198 5.14 -0.16 -30.71
C GLU A 198 3.90 -0.25 -29.80
N HIS A 199 3.86 -1.25 -28.92
CA HIS A 199 2.80 -1.35 -27.93
C HIS A 199 2.80 -0.16 -26.96
N MET A 200 3.98 0.20 -26.42
CA MET A 200 4.12 1.34 -25.51
C MET A 200 3.69 2.65 -26.15
N ASP A 201 4.03 2.80 -27.42
CA ASP A 201 3.62 3.88 -28.29
C ASP A 201 2.09 3.99 -28.38
N ASN A 202 1.41 2.87 -28.64
CA ASN A 202 -0.04 2.83 -28.71
C ASN A 202 -0.71 3.08 -27.35
N ILE A 203 -0.09 2.62 -26.26
CA ILE A 203 -0.53 2.91 -24.89
C ILE A 203 -0.45 4.41 -24.58
N THR A 204 0.65 5.08 -24.92
CA THR A 204 0.77 6.54 -24.74
C THR A 204 -0.27 7.29 -25.55
N ASN A 205 -0.52 6.90 -26.80
CA ASN A 205 -1.59 7.48 -27.62
C ASN A 205 -2.95 7.34 -26.93
N LEU A 206 -3.27 6.15 -26.41
CA LEU A 206 -4.54 5.90 -25.75
C LEU A 206 -4.68 6.71 -24.45
N HIS A 207 -3.60 6.91 -23.68
CA HIS A 207 -3.62 7.82 -22.52
C HIS A 207 -3.86 9.27 -22.93
N PHE A 208 -3.30 9.72 -24.05
CA PHE A 208 -3.56 11.08 -24.54
C PHE A 208 -5.03 11.26 -24.93
N VAL A 209 -5.65 10.25 -25.55
CA VAL A 209 -7.09 10.22 -25.83
C VAL A 209 -7.89 10.18 -24.52
N ARG A 210 -7.50 9.34 -23.56
CA ARG A 210 -8.13 9.23 -22.24
C ARG A 210 -8.23 10.59 -21.56
N VAL A 211 -7.13 11.34 -21.50
CA VAL A 211 -7.09 12.68 -20.89
C VAL A 211 -8.13 13.63 -21.49
N VAL A 212 -8.23 13.72 -22.82
CA VAL A 212 -9.18 14.64 -23.47
C VAL A 212 -10.62 14.18 -23.33
N VAL A 213 -10.85 12.86 -23.35
CA VAL A 213 -12.17 12.24 -23.13
C VAL A 213 -12.67 12.48 -21.70
N ASP A 214 -11.79 12.33 -20.70
CA ASP A 214 -12.12 12.58 -19.29
C ASP A 214 -12.38 14.06 -19.01
N PHE A 215 -11.63 14.95 -19.68
CA PHE A 215 -11.73 16.39 -19.50
C PHE A 215 -13.00 16.99 -20.16
N SER A 216 -13.37 16.50 -21.34
CA SER A 216 -14.49 17.05 -22.13
C SER A 216 -15.79 16.28 -21.88
N PRO A 217 -16.84 16.92 -21.30
CA PRO A 217 -18.13 16.28 -21.09
C PRO A 217 -18.78 15.74 -22.38
N TRP A 218 -18.49 16.37 -23.51
CA TRP A 218 -19.01 16.01 -24.83
C TRP A 218 -18.41 14.73 -25.40
N LEU A 219 -17.19 14.37 -24.96
CA LEU A 219 -16.50 13.15 -25.38
C LEU A 219 -16.72 11.98 -24.40
N ASN A 220 -17.32 12.21 -23.24
CA ASN A 220 -17.59 11.19 -22.22
C ASN A 220 -18.25 9.89 -22.74
N PRO A 221 -19.14 9.91 -23.76
CA PRO A 221 -19.65 8.66 -24.37
C PRO A 221 -18.57 7.73 -24.95
N LEU A 222 -17.37 8.23 -25.22
CA LEU A 222 -16.22 7.44 -25.70
C LEU A 222 -15.44 6.75 -24.57
N ALA A 223 -15.68 7.09 -23.30
CA ALA A 223 -14.89 6.57 -22.17
C ALA A 223 -14.92 5.04 -22.06
N SER A 224 -16.07 4.41 -22.30
CA SER A 224 -16.19 2.95 -22.32
C SER A 224 -15.38 2.31 -23.46
N GLN A 225 -15.28 2.98 -24.60
CA GLN A 225 -14.47 2.52 -25.73
C GLN A 225 -12.97 2.63 -25.42
N VAL A 226 -12.53 3.71 -24.76
CA VAL A 226 -11.15 3.87 -24.28
C VAL A 226 -10.78 2.73 -23.33
N LEU A 227 -11.60 2.47 -22.32
CA LEU A 227 -11.39 1.36 -21.38
C LEU A 227 -11.37 0.00 -22.08
N ALA A 228 -12.27 -0.22 -23.05
CA ALA A 228 -12.29 -1.46 -23.81
C ALA A 228 -10.99 -1.67 -24.60
N ARG A 229 -10.36 -0.62 -25.13
CA ARG A 229 -9.08 -0.72 -25.85
C ARG A 229 -7.94 -1.17 -24.94
N PHE A 230 -7.84 -0.64 -23.72
CA PHE A 230 -6.86 -1.12 -22.72
C PHE A 230 -7.06 -2.60 -22.37
N ARG A 231 -8.31 -3.05 -22.30
CA ARG A 231 -8.67 -4.43 -21.90
C ARG A 231 -8.60 -5.46 -23.01
N THR A 232 -8.48 -5.02 -24.27
CA THR A 232 -8.54 -5.89 -25.45
C THR A 232 -7.35 -5.67 -26.38
N ALA A 233 -7.42 -4.70 -27.28
CA ALA A 233 -6.43 -4.46 -28.33
C ALA A 233 -5.03 -4.16 -27.78
N LEU A 234 -4.96 -3.51 -26.61
CA LEU A 234 -3.70 -3.19 -25.92
C LEU A 234 -3.52 -4.01 -24.64
N ALA A 235 -4.23 -5.12 -24.46
CA ALA A 235 -3.92 -6.03 -23.36
C ALA A 235 -2.68 -6.87 -23.68
N LYS A 236 -1.82 -7.16 -22.70
CA LYS A 236 -0.69 -8.11 -22.89
C LYS A 236 -0.90 -9.41 -22.12
N HIS A 237 -1.01 -9.34 -20.80
CA HIS A 237 -1.22 -10.51 -19.95
C HIS A 237 -2.12 -10.11 -18.80
N ARG A 238 -3.42 -10.32 -18.99
CA ARG A 238 -4.43 -10.02 -17.99
C ARG A 238 -4.64 -11.20 -17.04
N LEU A 239 -4.71 -10.88 -15.76
CA LEU A 239 -5.02 -11.81 -14.69
C LEU A 239 -6.53 -11.98 -14.54
N GLU A 240 -6.93 -13.19 -14.20
CA GLU A 240 -8.33 -13.46 -13.83
C GLU A 240 -8.65 -12.84 -12.46
N PRO A 241 -9.76 -12.08 -12.33
CA PRO A 241 -10.13 -11.42 -11.10
C PRO A 241 -10.63 -12.49 -10.09
N ARG A 242 -9.71 -12.98 -9.25
CA ARG A 242 -10.01 -13.97 -8.21
C ARG A 242 -9.45 -13.51 -6.87
N LYS A 243 -10.29 -13.58 -5.83
CA LYS A 243 -9.89 -13.24 -4.46
C LYS A 243 -8.68 -14.08 -4.05
N LYS A 244 -7.58 -13.40 -3.72
CA LYS A 244 -6.31 -14.05 -3.39
C LYS A 244 -6.38 -14.70 -2.02
N ARG A 245 -5.86 -15.93 -1.92
CA ARG A 245 -5.74 -16.67 -0.65
C ARG A 245 -4.56 -16.11 0.14
N LEU A 246 -4.81 -15.53 1.31
CA LEU A 246 -3.79 -14.91 2.16
C LEU A 246 -3.85 -15.47 3.58
N GLN A 247 -2.68 -15.76 4.15
CA GLN A 247 -2.54 -16.11 5.57
C GLN A 247 -1.37 -15.32 6.17
N PRO A 248 -1.65 -14.25 6.92
CA PRO A 248 -0.63 -13.56 7.71
C PRO A 248 0.03 -14.53 8.69
N LEU A 249 1.34 -14.45 8.81
CA LEU A 249 2.13 -15.27 9.72
C LEU A 249 2.40 -14.54 11.03
N SER A 250 2.83 -15.29 12.04
CA SER A 250 3.29 -14.74 13.31
C SER A 250 4.60 -13.96 13.11
N THR A 251 4.63 -12.69 13.52
CA THR A 251 5.79 -11.79 13.42
C THR A 251 6.95 -12.20 14.32
N ASN A 252 8.18 -11.88 13.94
CA ASN A 252 9.37 -12.01 14.79
C ASN A 252 10.08 -10.66 14.95
N SER A 253 10.97 -10.57 15.95
CA SER A 253 11.80 -9.38 16.21
C SER A 253 13.13 -9.43 15.45
N GLU A 254 13.21 -10.26 14.40
CA GLU A 254 14.42 -10.38 13.58
C GLU A 254 14.54 -9.22 12.60
N GLN A 255 15.78 -8.82 12.31
CA GLN A 255 16.06 -7.77 11.34
C GLN A 255 16.27 -8.38 9.95
N GLN A 256 15.26 -8.22 9.09
CA GLN A 256 15.28 -8.74 7.71
C GLN A 256 16.52 -8.30 6.90
N MET A 257 17.06 -7.11 7.17
CA MET A 257 18.20 -6.55 6.44
C MET A 257 19.56 -7.12 6.89
N GLU A 258 19.61 -7.76 8.05
CA GLU A 258 20.80 -8.42 8.57
C GLU A 258 20.86 -9.87 8.10
N ASN A 259 22.07 -10.38 7.86
CA ASN A 259 22.20 -11.72 7.33
C ASN A 259 21.70 -12.80 8.32
N LYS A 260 22.02 -12.66 9.61
CA LYS A 260 21.56 -13.61 10.62
C LYS A 260 20.05 -13.46 10.89
N GLY A 261 19.57 -12.21 10.95
CA GLY A 261 18.15 -11.91 11.14
C GLY A 261 17.29 -12.45 10.01
N TYR A 262 17.70 -12.27 8.75
CA TYR A 262 17.01 -12.87 7.60
C TYR A 262 16.91 -14.40 7.74
N GLN A 263 18.02 -15.07 8.05
CA GLN A 263 18.03 -16.53 8.18
C GLN A 263 17.10 -17.01 9.29
N ALA A 264 17.22 -16.43 10.49
CA ALA A 264 16.39 -16.79 11.64
C ALA A 264 14.90 -16.51 11.36
N GLY A 265 14.58 -15.33 10.83
CA GLY A 265 13.22 -14.90 10.57
C GLY A 265 12.52 -15.72 9.48
N PHE A 266 13.21 -16.05 8.39
CA PHE A 266 12.62 -16.84 7.31
C PHE A 266 12.50 -18.33 7.64
N HIS A 267 13.45 -18.90 8.40
CA HIS A 267 13.29 -20.27 8.92
C HIS A 267 12.09 -20.36 9.87
N ASP A 268 11.88 -19.34 10.70
CA ASP A 268 10.69 -19.23 11.54
C ASP A 268 9.40 -19.21 10.70
N PHE A 269 9.34 -18.40 9.64
CA PHE A 269 8.18 -18.40 8.74
C PHE A 269 7.96 -19.74 8.03
N ASP A 270 9.03 -20.40 7.60
CA ASP A 270 8.97 -21.73 6.98
C ASP A 270 8.40 -22.79 7.94
N GLU A 271 8.82 -22.77 9.21
CA GLU A 271 8.27 -23.65 10.26
C GLU A 271 6.77 -23.39 10.50
N GLN A 272 6.34 -22.12 10.47
CA GLN A 272 4.94 -21.75 10.59
C GLN A 272 4.11 -22.22 9.39
N MET A 273 4.68 -22.21 8.19
CA MET A 273 4.06 -22.74 6.97
C MET A 273 4.07 -24.28 6.91
N GLY A 274 4.88 -24.96 7.75
CA GLY A 274 5.01 -26.42 7.72
C GLY A 274 5.91 -26.92 6.60
N ILE A 275 6.85 -26.08 6.14
CA ILE A 275 7.86 -26.46 5.16
C ILE A 275 8.86 -27.39 5.83
N GLU A 276 9.02 -28.59 5.28
CA GLU A 276 9.96 -29.60 5.75
C GLU A 276 11.12 -29.68 4.73
N PRO A 277 12.32 -29.15 5.05
CA PRO A 277 13.44 -29.04 4.10
C PRO A 277 13.75 -30.34 3.35
N GLU A 278 13.69 -31.48 4.04
CA GLU A 278 13.98 -32.79 3.47
C GLU A 278 12.99 -33.20 2.38
N LYS A 279 11.73 -32.79 2.50
CA LYS A 279 10.65 -33.07 1.55
C LYS A 279 10.56 -32.04 0.43
N CYS A 280 11.04 -30.82 0.65
CA CYS A 280 10.98 -29.72 -0.31
C CYS A 280 12.26 -29.54 -1.15
N ASN A 281 13.15 -30.54 -1.17
CA ASN A 281 14.47 -30.45 -1.81
C ASN A 281 14.44 -30.11 -3.32
N ASP A 282 13.40 -30.51 -4.06
CA ASP A 282 13.21 -30.16 -5.48
C ASP A 282 12.14 -29.07 -5.70
N LEU A 283 11.71 -28.37 -4.65
CA LEU A 283 10.67 -27.34 -4.73
C LEU A 283 11.25 -25.95 -4.50
N LEU A 284 10.86 -25.01 -5.35
CA LEU A 284 11.23 -23.62 -5.21
C LEU A 284 10.38 -22.93 -4.13
N SER A 285 11.04 -22.23 -3.22
CA SER A 285 10.45 -21.25 -2.31
C SER A 285 10.49 -19.87 -2.96
N TRP A 286 9.32 -19.27 -3.18
CA TRP A 286 9.25 -17.91 -3.72
C TRP A 286 9.08 -16.85 -2.62
N ASN A 287 10.10 -16.00 -2.47
CA ASN A 287 10.15 -14.93 -1.48
C ASN A 287 10.06 -13.57 -2.15
N ARG A 288 8.94 -12.88 -1.95
CA ARG A 288 8.70 -11.53 -2.47
C ARG A 288 8.91 -10.51 -1.36
N ALA A 289 9.56 -9.41 -1.69
CA ALA A 289 9.89 -8.37 -0.72
C ALA A 289 10.13 -7.04 -1.44
N ASP A 290 10.31 -5.99 -0.65
CA ASP A 290 10.91 -4.75 -1.12
C ASP A 290 12.34 -4.98 -1.67
N GLY A 291 12.94 -3.92 -2.22
CA GLY A 291 14.30 -4.00 -2.76
C GLY A 291 15.34 -4.43 -1.72
N GLY A 292 15.19 -4.02 -0.45
CA GLY A 292 16.10 -4.38 0.64
C GLY A 292 16.08 -5.87 0.98
N GLY A 293 14.88 -6.44 1.14
CA GLY A 293 14.68 -7.86 1.38
C GLY A 293 15.16 -8.72 0.20
N HIS A 294 14.89 -8.30 -1.03
CA HIS A 294 15.40 -8.95 -2.24
C HIS A 294 16.94 -9.00 -2.25
N ALA A 295 17.59 -7.85 -2.03
CA ALA A 295 19.05 -7.76 -1.98
C ALA A 295 19.65 -8.65 -0.88
N THR A 296 18.97 -8.76 0.25
CA THR A 296 19.44 -9.57 1.38
C THR A 296 19.40 -11.07 1.04
N LEU A 297 18.35 -11.57 0.41
CA LEU A 297 18.31 -12.97 -0.06
C LEU A 297 19.38 -13.25 -1.12
N MET A 298 19.58 -12.32 -2.06
CA MET A 298 20.65 -12.46 -3.06
C MET A 298 22.04 -12.52 -2.40
N ARG A 299 22.25 -11.74 -1.33
CA ARG A 299 23.48 -11.79 -0.52
C ARG A 299 23.61 -13.12 0.23
N GLN A 300 22.52 -13.66 0.78
CA GLN A 300 22.52 -14.96 1.46
C GLN A 300 22.99 -16.08 0.55
N LYS A 301 22.45 -16.14 -0.67
CA LYS A 301 22.88 -17.14 -1.67
C LYS A 301 24.39 -17.09 -1.90
N MET A 302 24.96 -15.89 -1.98
CA MET A 302 26.40 -15.71 -2.19
C MET A 302 27.23 -16.14 -0.97
N ILE A 303 26.76 -15.86 0.25
CA ILE A 303 27.43 -16.29 1.48
C ILE A 303 27.39 -17.82 1.62
N GLN A 304 26.26 -18.44 1.25
CA GLN A 304 26.01 -19.86 1.43
C GLN A 304 26.47 -20.74 0.26
N VAL A 305 27.22 -20.20 -0.71
CA VAL A 305 27.80 -20.98 -1.82
C VAL A 305 28.54 -22.25 -1.36
N PRO A 306 29.33 -22.25 -0.25
CA PRO A 306 30.01 -23.46 0.22
C PRO A 306 29.08 -24.55 0.76
N THR A 307 27.84 -24.18 1.14
CA THR A 307 26.86 -25.09 1.75
C THR A 307 26.34 -26.07 0.70
N LYS A 308 26.37 -27.38 1.00
CA LYS A 308 25.93 -28.43 0.08
C LYS A 308 24.42 -28.62 0.06
N ASP A 309 23.80 -28.49 1.22
CA ASP A 309 22.35 -28.62 1.39
C ASP A 309 21.61 -27.55 0.59
N ILE A 310 20.58 -27.94 -0.17
CA ILE A 310 19.89 -27.06 -1.13
C ILE A 310 19.10 -25.97 -0.38
N TYR A 311 18.41 -26.36 0.69
CA TYR A 311 17.59 -25.46 1.51
C TYR A 311 18.47 -24.46 2.27
N ALA A 312 19.46 -24.94 3.03
CA ALA A 312 20.36 -24.09 3.80
C ALA A 312 21.26 -23.20 2.92
N SER A 313 21.46 -23.56 1.65
CA SER A 313 22.16 -22.73 0.66
C SER A 313 21.27 -21.73 -0.08
N TYR A 314 19.95 -21.75 0.16
CA TYR A 314 18.95 -20.96 -0.56
C TYR A 314 18.97 -21.19 -2.08
N ARG A 315 19.53 -22.30 -2.58
CA ARG A 315 19.55 -22.60 -4.02
C ARG A 315 18.16 -22.88 -4.58
N ASN A 316 17.26 -23.38 -3.74
CA ASN A 316 15.84 -23.52 -4.07
C ASN A 316 15.00 -22.28 -3.70
N ALA A 317 15.59 -21.17 -3.28
CA ALA A 317 14.84 -19.94 -3.04
C ALA A 317 14.93 -19.03 -4.28
N ILE A 318 13.82 -18.48 -4.73
CA ILE A 318 13.80 -17.37 -5.71
C ILE A 318 13.26 -16.12 -5.03
N SER A 319 13.72 -14.95 -5.52
CA SER A 319 13.26 -13.67 -5.01
C SER A 319 12.88 -12.74 -6.13
N THR A 320 11.79 -12.00 -5.93
CA THR A 320 11.35 -10.94 -6.83
C THR A 320 11.17 -9.66 -6.04
N PRO A 321 11.74 -8.53 -6.46
CA PRO A 321 11.38 -7.24 -5.91
C PRO A 321 9.92 -6.93 -6.23
N GLU A 322 9.25 -6.22 -5.34
CA GLU A 322 7.83 -5.89 -5.47
C GLU A 322 7.57 -4.51 -6.09
N THR A 323 6.33 -4.33 -6.57
CA THR A 323 5.96 -3.24 -7.49
C THR A 323 5.67 -1.93 -6.79
N TRP A 324 5.11 -1.92 -5.58
CA TRP A 324 4.78 -0.66 -4.91
C TRP A 324 6.04 0.15 -4.57
N HIS A 325 7.04 -0.48 -3.94
CA HIS A 325 8.29 0.21 -3.59
C HIS A 325 9.07 0.68 -4.82
N THR A 326 9.03 -0.11 -5.90
CA THR A 326 9.56 0.26 -7.21
C THR A 326 8.88 1.52 -7.76
N LYS A 327 7.54 1.51 -7.79
CA LYS A 327 6.70 2.63 -8.26
C LYS A 327 6.92 3.89 -7.42
N SER A 328 7.03 3.74 -6.11
CA SER A 328 7.30 4.82 -5.16
C SER A 328 8.70 5.42 -5.37
N THR A 329 9.70 4.57 -5.57
CA THR A 329 11.06 5.04 -5.86
C THR A 329 11.13 5.78 -7.20
N GLN A 330 10.41 5.31 -8.23
CA GLN A 330 10.34 6.02 -9.51
C GLN A 330 9.63 7.37 -9.38
N LEU A 331 8.60 7.49 -8.52
CA LEU A 331 7.95 8.77 -8.22
C LEU A 331 8.95 9.76 -7.59
N ASN A 332 9.79 9.31 -6.65
CA ASN A 332 10.85 10.13 -6.06
C ASN A 332 11.89 10.56 -7.12
N SER A 333 12.29 9.65 -8.01
CA SER A 333 13.17 9.97 -9.15
C SER A 333 12.55 11.05 -10.05
N ALA A 334 11.29 10.88 -10.46
CA ALA A 334 10.58 11.87 -11.27
C ALA A 334 10.47 13.22 -10.55
N ALA A 335 10.17 13.21 -9.25
CA ALA A 335 10.10 14.44 -8.46
C ALA A 335 11.46 15.16 -8.40
N SER A 336 12.53 14.42 -8.12
CA SER A 336 13.91 14.93 -8.11
C SER A 336 14.34 15.50 -9.47
N ASN A 337 13.94 14.86 -10.56
CA ASN A 337 14.31 15.25 -11.92
C ASN A 337 13.56 16.51 -12.39
N HIS A 338 12.27 16.65 -12.05
CA HIS A 338 11.38 17.60 -12.73
C HIS A 338 10.92 18.79 -11.86
N TYR A 339 10.97 18.71 -10.51
CA TYR A 339 10.55 19.86 -9.69
C TYR A 339 11.48 21.05 -9.77
N GLY A 340 12.80 20.85 -9.86
CA GLY A 340 13.76 21.95 -9.82
C GLY A 340 13.65 22.84 -8.56
N PRO A 341 14.15 24.09 -8.63
CA PRO A 341 14.11 25.05 -7.52
C PRO A 341 12.69 25.43 -7.09
N ALA A 342 12.48 25.66 -5.78
CA ALA A 342 11.17 25.99 -5.23
C ALA A 342 10.54 27.27 -5.84
N ALA A 343 11.36 28.29 -6.09
CA ALA A 343 10.98 29.52 -6.78
C ALA A 343 11.58 29.57 -8.19
N SER A 344 11.16 28.64 -9.05
CA SER A 344 11.63 28.60 -10.43
C SER A 344 10.84 29.53 -11.36
N PRO A 345 11.50 30.40 -12.16
CA PRO A 345 10.87 31.11 -13.27
C PRO A 345 10.72 30.25 -14.53
N ASP A 346 11.38 29.08 -14.58
CA ASP A 346 11.34 28.15 -15.71
C ASP A 346 9.95 27.47 -15.80
N PRO A 347 9.22 27.60 -16.92
CA PRO A 347 7.90 26.99 -17.07
C PRO A 347 7.95 25.46 -17.21
N SER A 348 9.11 24.85 -17.50
CA SER A 348 9.26 23.39 -17.52
C SER A 348 9.42 22.75 -16.13
N SER A 349 9.62 23.57 -15.08
CA SER A 349 9.77 23.11 -13.71
C SER A 349 8.41 22.80 -13.07
N LEU A 350 8.26 21.60 -12.48
CA LEU A 350 7.03 21.24 -11.75
C LEU A 350 6.80 22.11 -10.51
N SER A 351 7.83 22.77 -9.95
CA SER A 351 7.62 23.76 -8.88
C SER A 351 6.82 24.95 -9.40
N ARG A 352 7.08 25.41 -10.63
CA ARG A 352 6.31 26.48 -11.27
C ARG A 352 4.86 26.05 -11.51
N SER A 353 4.65 24.85 -12.06
CA SER A 353 3.31 24.31 -12.31
C SER A 353 2.53 24.07 -11.01
N SER A 354 3.20 23.56 -9.97
CA SER A 354 2.58 23.37 -8.64
C SER A 354 2.14 24.70 -8.02
N ASN A 355 2.99 25.74 -8.11
CA ASN A 355 2.64 27.08 -7.66
C ASN A 355 1.45 27.65 -8.44
N ALA A 356 1.40 27.46 -9.75
CA ALA A 356 0.27 27.90 -10.59
C ALA A 356 -1.04 27.19 -10.22
N ALA A 357 -0.96 25.92 -9.81
CA ALA A 357 -2.11 25.11 -9.40
C ALA A 357 -2.44 25.17 -7.90
N ASN A 358 -1.78 26.03 -7.11
CA ASN A 358 -1.89 26.08 -5.65
C ASN A 358 -1.64 24.72 -4.95
N MET A 359 -0.69 23.93 -5.47
CA MET A 359 -0.27 22.66 -4.88
C MET A 359 1.05 22.83 -4.13
N LYS A 360 1.17 22.16 -2.98
CA LYS A 360 2.37 22.19 -2.16
C LYS A 360 3.48 21.38 -2.85
N ARG A 361 4.62 22.02 -3.11
CA ARG A 361 5.86 21.33 -3.50
C ARG A 361 6.30 20.37 -2.37
N PRO A 362 6.75 19.14 -2.68
CA PRO A 362 7.36 18.28 -1.67
C PRO A 362 8.53 18.98 -0.97
N THR A 363 8.65 18.77 0.34
CA THR A 363 9.73 19.35 1.15
C THR A 363 11.06 18.66 0.84
N ASP A 364 11.05 17.33 0.74
CA ASP A 364 12.17 16.51 0.31
C ASP A 364 11.84 15.83 -1.02
N LEU A 365 12.64 16.11 -2.06
CA LEU A 365 12.46 15.51 -3.40
C LEU A 365 13.03 14.09 -3.50
N LYS A 366 13.90 13.67 -2.57
CA LYS A 366 14.46 12.32 -2.50
C LYS A 366 13.51 11.36 -1.78
N LYS A 367 12.71 11.88 -0.85
CA LYS A 367 11.73 11.14 -0.04
C LYS A 367 10.40 11.90 -0.04
N CYS A 368 9.66 11.79 -1.13
CA CYS A 368 8.40 12.50 -1.28
C CYS A 368 7.27 11.79 -0.52
N ASP A 369 6.32 12.56 0.01
CA ASP A 369 5.02 12.02 0.43
C ASP A 369 4.30 11.45 -0.80
N PHE A 370 4.06 10.14 -0.82
CA PHE A 370 3.60 9.44 -2.03
C PHE A 370 2.29 10.03 -2.60
N TYR A 371 1.22 10.10 -1.79
CA TYR A 371 -0.10 10.50 -2.30
C TYR A 371 -0.21 11.96 -2.73
N PRO A 372 0.26 12.95 -1.95
CA PRO A 372 0.25 14.34 -2.40
C PRO A 372 1.10 14.54 -3.66
N THR A 373 2.26 13.89 -3.74
CA THR A 373 3.20 14.06 -4.85
C THR A 373 2.67 13.41 -6.13
N SER A 374 2.25 12.15 -6.08
CA SER A 374 1.65 11.46 -7.23
C SER A 374 0.45 12.22 -7.80
N ARG A 375 -0.42 12.75 -6.94
CA ARG A 375 -1.56 13.58 -7.34
C ARG A 375 -1.10 14.87 -8.03
N SER A 376 -0.10 15.55 -7.47
CA SER A 376 0.44 16.80 -8.03
C SER A 376 1.01 16.57 -9.41
N ILE A 377 1.89 15.59 -9.56
CA ILE A 377 2.59 15.34 -10.83
C ILE A 377 1.60 14.81 -11.88
N SER A 378 0.65 13.94 -11.52
CA SER A 378 -0.37 13.42 -12.46
C SER A 378 -1.27 14.53 -12.99
N MET A 379 -1.72 15.44 -12.13
CA MET A 379 -2.52 16.58 -12.56
C MET A 379 -1.73 17.51 -13.51
N ILE A 380 -0.45 17.74 -13.23
CA ILE A 380 0.42 18.55 -14.11
C ILE A 380 0.62 17.84 -15.46
N TRP A 381 0.81 16.52 -15.44
CA TRP A 381 0.93 15.71 -16.65
C TRP A 381 -0.34 15.78 -17.50
N ASP A 382 -1.52 15.58 -16.92
CA ASP A 382 -2.81 15.71 -17.61
C ASP A 382 -2.98 17.12 -18.19
N ALA A 383 -2.62 18.17 -17.44
CA ALA A 383 -2.69 19.55 -17.92
C ALA A 383 -1.78 19.81 -19.12
N HIS A 384 -0.57 19.25 -19.13
CA HIS A 384 0.36 19.36 -20.26
C HIS A 384 -0.16 18.61 -21.50
N VAL A 385 -0.77 17.43 -21.32
CA VAL A 385 -1.42 16.69 -22.41
C VAL A 385 -2.60 17.48 -22.99
N LEU A 386 -3.42 18.09 -22.14
CA LEU A 386 -4.50 18.99 -22.60
C LEU A 386 -3.95 20.20 -23.36
N ASP A 387 -2.85 20.80 -22.92
CA ASP A 387 -2.24 21.90 -23.68
C ASP A 387 -1.71 21.44 -25.05
N CYS A 388 -1.16 20.23 -25.15
CA CYS A 388 -0.78 19.63 -26.43
C CYS A 388 -2.00 19.46 -27.37
N TRP A 389 -3.14 19.01 -26.83
CA TRP A 389 -4.40 18.94 -27.58
C TRP A 389 -4.86 20.32 -28.06
N ARG A 390 -4.80 21.32 -27.18
CA ARG A 390 -5.16 22.70 -27.50
C ARG A 390 -4.35 23.22 -28.70
N LEU A 391 -3.04 22.96 -28.70
CA LEU A 391 -2.13 23.38 -29.77
C LEU A 391 -2.40 22.65 -31.10
N VAL A 392 -2.59 21.33 -31.06
CA VAL A 392 -2.80 20.53 -32.30
C VAL A 392 -4.16 20.79 -32.93
N LEU A 393 -5.20 21.00 -32.13
CA LEU A 393 -6.55 21.32 -32.61
C LEU A 393 -6.71 22.80 -33.01
N GLY A 394 -5.72 23.65 -32.72
CA GLY A 394 -5.76 25.08 -33.04
C GLY A 394 -6.76 25.87 -32.18
N CYS A 395 -7.01 25.41 -30.95
CA CYS A 395 -8.01 25.97 -30.05
C CYS A 395 -7.38 27.03 -29.13
N ASP A 396 -7.01 28.19 -29.68
CA ASP A 396 -6.16 29.16 -28.96
C ASP A 396 -6.74 29.66 -27.62
N SER A 397 -8.06 29.59 -27.40
CA SER A 397 -8.71 30.13 -26.19
C SER A 397 -9.31 29.09 -25.24
N ASP A 398 -9.89 27.98 -25.73
CA ASP A 398 -10.56 26.99 -24.86
C ASP A 398 -10.87 25.66 -25.57
N LEU A 399 -10.46 24.54 -24.96
CA LEU A 399 -10.77 23.18 -25.45
C LEU A 399 -12.24 22.80 -25.25
N LEU A 400 -12.88 23.25 -24.17
CA LEU A 400 -14.27 22.87 -23.88
C LEU A 400 -15.22 23.49 -24.90
N THR A 401 -15.04 24.78 -25.20
CA THR A 401 -15.76 25.50 -26.25
C THR A 401 -15.59 24.81 -27.62
N HIS A 402 -14.39 24.35 -27.96
CA HIS A 402 -14.15 23.64 -29.21
C HIS A 402 -15.02 22.37 -29.34
N PHE A 403 -15.05 21.52 -28.31
CA PHE A 403 -15.88 20.31 -28.36
C PHE A 403 -17.37 20.59 -28.23
N GLU A 404 -17.77 21.66 -27.54
CA GLU A 404 -19.15 22.13 -27.52
C GLU A 404 -19.61 22.54 -28.92
N GLU A 405 -18.79 23.29 -29.65
CA GLU A 405 -19.08 23.70 -31.03
C GLU A 405 -19.16 22.48 -31.96
N LEU A 406 -18.24 21.53 -31.85
CA LEU A 406 -18.31 20.28 -32.64
C LEU A 406 -19.56 19.47 -32.31
N ALA A 407 -19.94 19.37 -31.02
CA ALA A 407 -21.16 18.71 -30.59
C ALA A 407 -22.42 19.39 -31.17
N ALA A 408 -22.45 20.72 -31.18
CA ALA A 408 -23.56 21.50 -31.72
C ALA A 408 -23.75 21.29 -33.24
N HIS A 409 -22.69 20.88 -33.95
CA HIS A 409 -22.73 20.62 -35.39
C HIS A 409 -22.74 19.12 -35.75
N ASP A 410 -22.84 18.22 -34.77
CA ASP A 410 -22.76 16.76 -34.96
C ASP A 410 -21.45 16.32 -35.66
N CYS A 411 -20.36 17.01 -35.32
CA CYS A 411 -19.02 16.83 -35.89
C CYS A 411 -18.01 16.34 -34.83
N LEU A 412 -18.47 15.68 -33.76
CA LEU A 412 -17.56 15.12 -32.76
C LEU A 412 -16.69 14.02 -33.37
N PRO A 413 -15.38 13.99 -33.05
CA PRO A 413 -14.47 12.99 -33.58
C PRO A 413 -14.80 11.60 -33.02
N SER A 414 -14.54 10.56 -33.82
CA SER A 414 -14.55 9.19 -33.33
C SER A 414 -13.30 8.91 -32.48
N ILE A 415 -13.30 7.78 -31.76
CA ILE A 415 -12.11 7.35 -31.02
C ILE A 415 -10.90 7.12 -31.94
N ASP A 416 -11.13 6.63 -33.16
CA ASP A 416 -10.05 6.36 -34.12
C ASP A 416 -9.47 7.67 -34.68
N ASP A 417 -10.32 8.69 -34.91
CA ASP A 417 -9.86 10.04 -35.27
C ASP A 417 -8.99 10.66 -34.16
N LEU A 418 -9.41 10.49 -32.90
CA LEU A 418 -8.64 10.94 -31.74
C LEU A 418 -7.31 10.19 -31.60
N LEU A 419 -7.27 8.88 -31.86
CA LEU A 419 -6.04 8.09 -31.82
C LEU A 419 -5.06 8.51 -32.92
N GLU A 420 -5.56 8.82 -34.12
CA GLU A 420 -4.72 9.35 -35.20
C GLU A 420 -4.06 10.68 -34.78
N GLN A 421 -4.83 11.60 -34.21
CA GLN A 421 -4.28 12.85 -33.69
C GLN A 421 -3.32 12.62 -32.52
N ALA A 422 -3.66 11.75 -31.57
CA ALA A 422 -2.81 11.41 -30.44
C ALA A 422 -1.44 10.87 -30.88
N SER A 423 -1.39 10.11 -31.98
CA SER A 423 -0.13 9.64 -32.57
C SER A 423 0.80 10.80 -32.96
N ILE A 424 0.24 11.89 -33.48
CA ILE A 424 0.96 13.12 -33.83
C ILE A 424 1.41 13.85 -32.56
N LEU A 425 0.54 13.96 -31.56
CA LEU A 425 0.88 14.59 -30.28
C LEU A 425 2.05 13.88 -29.61
N ARG A 426 2.03 12.55 -29.53
CA ARG A 426 3.08 11.76 -28.88
C ARG A 426 4.39 11.83 -29.64
N GLU A 427 4.36 11.77 -30.97
CA GLU A 427 5.57 11.98 -31.79
C GLU A 427 6.18 13.36 -31.60
N ARG A 428 5.34 14.40 -31.43
CA ARG A 428 5.79 15.76 -31.17
C ARG A 428 6.27 15.95 -29.74
N TYR A 429 5.56 15.46 -28.73
CA TYR A 429 5.69 15.97 -27.36
C TYR A 429 6.02 14.93 -26.30
N ALA A 430 6.10 13.63 -26.64
CA ALA A 430 6.33 12.57 -25.65
C ALA A 430 7.14 11.40 -26.22
N SER A 431 8.18 11.69 -27.02
CA SER A 431 9.09 10.68 -27.58
C SER A 431 10.55 11.08 -27.42
N GLN A 432 11.44 10.09 -27.45
CA GLN A 432 12.89 10.32 -27.43
C GLN A 432 13.34 11.17 -28.64
N ALA A 433 12.78 10.90 -29.81
CA ALA A 433 13.05 11.68 -31.02
C ALA A 433 12.61 13.14 -30.86
N ALA A 434 11.49 13.41 -30.20
CA ALA A 434 11.05 14.77 -29.89
C ALA A 434 12.00 15.47 -28.92
N TYR A 435 12.48 14.76 -27.89
CA TYR A 435 13.45 15.29 -26.94
C TYR A 435 14.74 15.73 -27.65
N GLU A 436 15.27 14.88 -28.53
CA GLU A 436 16.47 15.17 -29.33
C GLU A 436 16.25 16.33 -30.31
N GLN A 437 15.10 16.36 -31.01
CA GLN A 437 14.71 17.47 -31.87
C GLN A 437 14.62 18.80 -31.12
N ALA A 438 14.14 18.79 -29.87
CA ALA A 438 14.07 20.00 -29.06
C ALA A 438 15.46 20.49 -28.63
N LEU A 439 16.47 19.61 -28.54
CA LEU A 439 17.83 19.99 -28.16
C LEU A 439 18.68 20.53 -29.31
N ASP A 440 18.40 20.17 -30.55
CA ASP A 440 19.16 20.62 -31.72
C ASP A 440 18.25 21.10 -32.85
N LYS A 441 18.47 22.34 -33.27
CA LYS A 441 17.78 22.94 -34.41
C LYS A 441 17.97 22.13 -35.70
N ALA A 442 19.14 21.52 -35.92
CA ALA A 442 19.37 20.74 -37.13
C ALA A 442 18.45 19.51 -37.20
N GLU A 443 18.24 18.82 -36.07
CA GLU A 443 17.31 17.71 -35.95
C GLU A 443 15.86 18.17 -36.20
N GLN A 444 15.45 19.29 -35.61
CA GLN A 444 14.13 19.89 -35.86
C GLN A 444 13.92 20.33 -37.33
N ASP A 445 14.95 20.88 -37.97
CA ASP A 445 14.90 21.28 -39.39
C ASP A 445 14.81 20.05 -40.31
N GLY A 446 15.44 18.93 -39.92
CA GLY A 446 15.43 17.66 -40.65
C GLY A 446 14.22 16.75 -40.40
N ALA A 447 13.47 16.98 -39.31
CA ALA A 447 12.34 16.13 -38.91
C ALA A 447 11.18 16.11 -39.92
N LEU A 448 10.34 15.07 -39.84
CA LEU A 448 9.12 14.97 -40.62
C LEU A 448 8.14 16.09 -40.25
N HIS A 449 7.46 16.69 -41.23
CA HIS A 449 6.51 17.79 -40.99
C HIS A 449 5.47 17.46 -39.91
N ARG A 450 4.99 16.21 -39.85
CA ARG A 450 4.04 15.77 -38.82
C ARG A 450 4.61 15.85 -37.40
N SER A 451 5.91 15.65 -37.21
CA SER A 451 6.58 15.58 -35.90
C SER A 451 7.23 16.90 -35.48
N LYS A 452 7.28 17.91 -36.37
CA LYS A 452 7.85 19.22 -36.06
C LYS A 452 7.01 20.01 -35.06
N PHE A 453 7.72 20.68 -34.14
CA PHE A 453 7.15 21.73 -33.31
C PHE A 453 6.77 22.99 -34.10
N PRO A 454 5.66 23.67 -33.75
CA PRO A 454 5.42 25.03 -34.22
C PRO A 454 6.47 25.98 -33.62
N MET A 455 7.06 26.83 -34.46
CA MET A 455 8.06 27.81 -34.00
C MET A 455 7.37 28.97 -33.27
N GLY A 456 7.63 29.08 -31.96
CA GLY A 456 7.17 30.18 -31.12
C GLY A 456 8.11 31.40 -31.14
N SER A 457 7.69 32.46 -30.46
CA SER A 457 8.58 33.58 -30.11
C SER A 457 9.55 33.17 -28.99
N ALA A 458 10.76 33.73 -29.00
CA ALA A 458 11.73 33.49 -27.93
C ALA A 458 11.10 33.79 -26.56
N TRP A 459 11.17 32.82 -25.64
CA TRP A 459 10.68 32.99 -24.29
C TRP A 459 11.54 34.01 -23.54
N THR A 460 10.92 35.07 -23.03
CA THR A 460 11.56 36.02 -22.13
C THR A 460 11.06 35.79 -20.71
N PRO A 461 11.93 35.47 -19.75
CA PRO A 461 11.52 35.32 -18.36
C PRO A 461 10.83 36.61 -17.89
N PRO A 462 9.73 36.53 -17.11
CA PRO A 462 9.15 37.71 -16.50
C PRO A 462 10.23 38.42 -15.69
N SER A 463 10.40 39.74 -15.90
CA SER A 463 11.25 40.57 -15.05
C SER A 463 10.65 40.60 -13.64
N GLY A 464 11.02 39.63 -12.80
CA GLY A 464 10.71 39.61 -11.39
C GLY A 464 11.50 40.67 -10.63
N PRO A 465 11.02 41.15 -9.48
CA PRO A 465 11.84 41.97 -8.59
C PRO A 465 13.08 41.15 -8.21
N GLU A 466 14.25 41.78 -8.20
CA GLU A 466 15.47 41.21 -7.62
C GLU A 466 15.07 40.58 -6.27
N ALA A 467 15.32 39.28 -6.12
CA ALA A 467 15.11 38.61 -4.84
C ALA A 467 15.80 39.47 -3.77
N PRO A 468 15.13 39.84 -2.67
CA PRO A 468 15.82 40.52 -1.59
C PRO A 468 16.96 39.59 -1.18
N VAL A 469 18.18 40.07 -1.36
CA VAL A 469 19.34 39.51 -0.69
C VAL A 469 18.93 39.42 0.77
N ALA A 470 18.94 38.22 1.34
CA ALA A 470 18.72 38.05 2.76
C ALA A 470 19.84 38.82 3.48
N GLU A 471 19.56 40.07 3.87
CA GLU A 471 20.37 40.77 4.84
C GLU A 471 20.21 40.01 6.16
N ASN A 472 21.35 39.60 6.71
CA ASN A 472 21.46 39.00 8.03
C ASN A 472 20.93 40.00 9.07
N ASP A 473 19.65 39.89 9.43
CA ASP A 473 19.10 40.62 10.56
C ASP A 473 19.37 39.87 11.86
N ILE A 474 20.41 40.41 12.49
CA ILE A 474 20.90 40.37 13.86
C ILE A 474 19.83 40.01 14.91
N ASP A 475 20.27 39.13 15.83
CA ASP A 475 19.69 38.80 17.14
C ASP A 475 18.89 39.93 17.80
N THR A 476 17.64 39.65 18.16
CA THR A 476 17.03 40.28 19.33
C THR A 476 16.21 39.26 20.11
N GLU A 477 16.77 38.80 21.22
CA GLU A 477 16.04 38.07 22.26
C GLU A 477 14.90 38.92 22.84
N MET A 478 13.76 38.29 23.15
CA MET A 478 12.94 38.42 24.39
C MET A 478 11.60 37.64 24.25
N PRO A 479 10.91 37.25 25.34
CA PRO A 479 10.63 35.85 25.62
C PRO A 479 9.15 35.44 25.62
N GLY A 480 8.91 34.15 25.38
CA GLY A 480 7.88 33.31 26.02
C GLY A 480 6.42 33.58 25.68
N LEU A 481 5.82 32.73 24.84
CA LEU A 481 4.42 32.31 25.01
C LEU A 481 4.09 30.98 24.28
N ASN A 482 3.91 29.93 25.08
CA ASN A 482 3.10 28.72 24.93
C ASN A 482 2.75 28.16 23.54
N THR A 483 3.29 26.97 23.35
CA THR A 483 2.91 25.87 22.46
C THR A 483 1.39 25.64 22.35
N ILE A 484 0.91 25.55 21.11
CA ILE A 484 -0.32 24.86 20.72
C ILE A 484 0.13 23.54 20.07
N PRO A 485 -0.40 22.38 20.47
CA PRO A 485 0.10 21.09 19.99
C PRO A 485 -0.31 20.85 18.53
N ASP A 486 0.70 20.58 17.71
CA ASP A 486 0.56 20.06 16.34
C ASP A 486 -0.21 18.74 16.33
N VAL A 487 -1.09 18.61 15.35
CA VAL A 487 -1.80 17.37 15.03
C VAL A 487 -0.85 16.50 14.23
N HIS A 488 -0.29 15.51 14.92
CA HIS A 488 0.69 14.55 14.41
C HIS A 488 0.12 13.74 13.23
N ASN A 489 0.86 13.71 12.11
CA ASN A 489 0.58 12.92 10.92
C ASN A 489 1.47 11.66 10.94
N PRO A 490 0.96 10.45 11.19
CA PRO A 490 1.78 9.27 11.49
C PRO A 490 2.27 8.52 10.23
N ALA A 491 2.67 9.24 9.17
CA ALA A 491 3.20 8.66 7.94
C ALA A 491 4.71 8.85 7.77
N GLU A 492 5.38 9.56 8.70
CA GLU A 492 6.78 9.96 8.55
C GLU A 492 7.80 8.95 9.10
N ASP A 493 7.40 7.91 9.84
CA ASP A 493 8.36 7.02 10.53
C ASP A 493 8.81 5.78 9.73
N ALA A 494 8.36 5.60 8.47
CA ALA A 494 8.73 4.43 7.65
C ALA A 494 9.95 4.65 6.72
N ALA A 495 10.50 5.87 6.65
CA ALA A 495 11.48 6.24 5.62
C ALA A 495 12.94 6.35 6.08
N VAL A 496 13.33 5.70 7.18
CA VAL A 496 14.75 5.65 7.63
C VAL A 496 15.36 4.28 7.32
N GLY A 497 15.62 4.02 6.04
CA GLY A 497 16.56 3.00 5.60
C GLY A 497 17.95 3.62 5.41
N ALA A 498 18.89 3.26 6.28
CA ALA A 498 20.30 3.65 6.18
C ALA A 498 21.07 2.70 5.23
N GLU A 499 21.93 3.27 4.39
CA GLU A 499 22.88 2.55 3.53
C GLU A 499 24.03 1.95 4.38
N PRO A 500 24.58 0.76 4.04
CA PRO A 500 25.68 0.18 4.79
C PRO A 500 27.04 0.62 4.21
N SER A 501 27.73 1.53 4.88
CA SER A 501 29.18 1.66 4.78
C SER A 501 29.84 0.71 5.79
N ALA A 502 30.59 -0.27 5.29
CA ALA A 502 31.35 -1.22 6.09
C ALA A 502 32.59 -0.58 6.71
N GLU A 503 32.73 -0.63 8.04
CA GLU A 503 34.02 -0.77 8.75
C GLU A 503 33.79 -1.06 10.26
N ILE A 504 34.63 -1.92 10.83
CA ILE A 504 34.52 -2.51 12.18
C ILE A 504 35.02 -1.50 13.24
N PRO A 505 34.30 -1.27 14.37
CA PRO A 505 34.77 -0.32 15.37
C PRO A 505 35.71 -0.96 16.41
N THR A 506 36.90 -0.37 16.57
CA THR A 506 37.68 -0.45 17.81
C THR A 506 37.22 0.64 18.79
N THR A 507 37.22 0.29 20.08
CA THR A 507 36.71 1.02 21.27
C THR A 507 37.05 2.52 21.41
N PRO A 508 36.24 3.32 22.15
CA PRO A 508 36.24 4.78 22.12
C PRO A 508 37.06 5.44 23.24
N GLU A 509 37.61 6.63 22.96
CA GLU A 509 37.95 7.63 23.98
C GLU A 509 37.45 9.04 23.54
N PRO A 510 37.07 9.91 24.49
CA PRO A 510 36.11 10.99 24.27
C PRO A 510 36.78 12.32 23.90
N LYS A 511 36.23 13.05 22.92
CA LYS A 511 36.53 14.47 22.73
C LYS A 511 35.31 15.27 22.24
N ASP A 512 34.78 16.03 23.19
CA ASP A 512 34.35 17.43 23.11
C ASP A 512 33.70 17.96 21.83
N SER A 513 32.41 18.29 22.00
CA SER A 513 31.70 19.45 21.46
C SER A 513 32.29 20.12 20.21
N ASN A 514 31.66 19.87 19.07
CA ASN A 514 31.51 20.89 18.05
C ASN A 514 30.11 20.79 17.44
N ALA A 515 29.45 21.94 17.38
CA ALA A 515 28.19 22.13 16.70
C ALA A 515 28.33 21.68 15.24
N GLU A 516 27.59 20.65 14.86
CA GLU A 516 27.38 20.34 13.45
C GLU A 516 26.53 21.47 12.86
N ALA A 517 27.15 22.19 11.94
CA ALA A 517 26.52 23.19 11.12
C ALA A 517 25.36 22.54 10.34
N CYS A 518 24.20 23.19 10.36
CA CYS A 518 23.15 22.92 9.39
C CYS A 518 23.76 22.96 7.98
N ASP A 519 23.68 21.87 7.25
CA ASP A 519 23.95 21.86 5.82
C ASP A 519 22.97 22.83 5.16
N ALA A 520 23.46 24.03 4.85
CA ALA A 520 22.78 24.94 3.95
C ALA A 520 22.69 24.23 2.60
N GLU A 521 21.48 24.09 2.06
CA GLU A 521 21.28 23.59 0.70
C GLU A 521 22.21 24.34 -0.26
N GLU A 522 23.23 23.66 -0.83
CA GLU A 522 23.84 24.13 -2.08
C GLU A 522 22.69 24.19 -3.10
N GLY A 523 22.23 25.40 -3.40
CA GLY A 523 21.05 25.61 -4.24
C GLY A 523 21.12 24.80 -5.54
N PRO A 524 19.98 24.33 -6.10
CA PRO A 524 19.99 23.47 -7.27
C PRO A 524 20.74 24.17 -8.42
N LYS A 525 21.79 23.52 -8.94
CA LYS A 525 22.59 24.05 -10.05
C LYS A 525 21.72 24.10 -11.30
N VAL A 526 21.20 25.28 -11.64
CA VAL A 526 20.53 25.53 -12.92
C VAL A 526 21.51 25.19 -14.05
N HIS A 527 21.11 24.30 -14.95
CA HIS A 527 21.96 23.90 -16.08
C HIS A 527 22.31 25.11 -16.94
N LYS A 528 23.59 25.28 -17.26
CA LYS A 528 24.07 26.34 -18.15
C LYS A 528 24.42 25.72 -19.49
N GLU A 529 23.69 26.14 -20.52
CA GLU A 529 23.93 25.68 -21.88
C GLU A 529 25.33 26.06 -22.36
N PRO A 530 25.96 25.22 -23.19
CA PRO A 530 27.22 25.57 -23.82
C PRO A 530 27.05 26.77 -24.76
N PRO A 531 28.12 27.58 -24.99
CA PRO A 531 28.08 28.65 -25.97
C PRO A 531 27.67 28.12 -27.35
N GLY A 532 26.67 28.75 -27.97
CA GLY A 532 26.16 28.34 -29.28
C GLY A 532 25.05 27.29 -29.24
N PHE A 533 24.52 26.93 -28.06
CA PHE A 533 23.29 26.16 -27.96
C PHE A 533 22.16 26.84 -28.76
N ASN A 534 21.55 26.07 -29.65
CA ASN A 534 20.58 26.52 -30.65
C ASN A 534 19.21 25.84 -30.49
N GLY A 535 19.04 24.97 -29.49
CA GLY A 535 17.80 24.27 -29.17
C GLY A 535 16.93 25.00 -28.14
N ASP A 536 15.91 24.30 -27.67
CA ASP A 536 14.95 24.71 -26.65
C ASP A 536 14.98 23.74 -25.46
N ARG A 537 15.72 24.12 -24.41
CA ARG A 537 15.83 23.32 -23.18
C ARG A 537 14.52 23.20 -22.42
N VAL A 538 13.69 24.24 -22.46
CA VAL A 538 12.42 24.27 -21.73
C VAL A 538 11.46 23.26 -22.34
N LEU A 539 11.39 23.25 -23.67
CA LEU A 539 10.59 22.27 -24.41
C LEU A 539 11.14 20.86 -24.21
N SER A 540 12.46 20.65 -24.32
CA SER A 540 13.04 19.31 -24.13
C SER A 540 12.80 18.75 -22.73
N ASN A 541 12.91 19.57 -21.68
CA ASN A 541 12.55 19.17 -20.31
C ASN A 541 11.06 18.78 -20.20
N SER A 542 10.17 19.54 -20.83
CA SER A 542 8.73 19.27 -20.82
C SER A 542 8.38 17.97 -21.56
N ILE A 543 9.06 17.68 -22.68
CA ILE A 543 8.93 16.42 -23.42
C ILE A 543 9.42 15.24 -22.59
N LEU A 544 10.59 15.40 -21.97
CA LEU A 544 11.16 14.35 -21.11
C LEU A 544 10.21 14.04 -19.95
N PHE A 545 9.62 15.07 -19.33
CA PHE A 545 8.60 14.90 -18.30
C PHE A 545 7.36 14.13 -18.80
N LEU A 546 6.79 14.51 -19.95
CA LEU A 546 5.63 13.84 -20.52
C LEU A 546 5.91 12.37 -20.83
N MET A 547 7.09 12.07 -21.37
CA MET A 547 7.53 10.71 -21.68
C MET A 547 7.77 9.88 -20.40
N GLU A 548 8.63 10.35 -19.50
CA GLU A 548 9.05 9.60 -18.30
C GLU A 548 7.88 9.37 -17.34
N PHE A 549 7.10 10.42 -17.06
CA PHE A 549 5.97 10.29 -16.14
C PHE A 549 4.77 9.59 -16.80
N GLY A 550 4.67 9.61 -18.14
CA GLY A 550 3.67 8.83 -18.88
C GLY A 550 3.78 7.32 -18.63
N TRP A 551 5.01 6.80 -18.49
CA TRP A 551 5.24 5.40 -18.09
C TRP A 551 4.78 5.10 -16.66
N TRP A 552 4.96 6.06 -15.75
CA TRP A 552 4.45 5.94 -14.38
C TRP A 552 2.92 5.99 -14.35
N ILE A 553 2.28 6.82 -15.19
CA ILE A 553 0.83 6.83 -15.38
C ILE A 553 0.35 5.46 -15.87
N GLU A 554 0.96 4.89 -16.92
CA GLU A 554 0.59 3.56 -17.41
C GLU A 554 0.68 2.49 -16.32
N LEU A 555 1.76 2.50 -15.52
CA LEU A 555 1.90 1.55 -14.43
C LEU A 555 0.72 1.61 -13.44
N ASN A 556 0.23 2.81 -13.12
CA ASN A 556 -0.93 2.99 -12.23
C ASN A 556 -2.27 2.59 -12.85
N TYR A 557 -2.35 2.46 -14.18
CA TYR A 557 -3.54 1.94 -14.87
C TYR A 557 -3.46 0.43 -15.11
N ALA A 558 -2.28 -0.09 -15.43
CA ALA A 558 -2.07 -1.52 -15.67
C ALA A 558 -2.30 -2.36 -14.41
N ILE A 559 -1.87 -1.85 -13.25
CA ILE A 559 -1.96 -2.58 -11.97
C ILE A 559 -3.43 -2.88 -11.60
N PRO A 560 -4.35 -1.90 -11.46
CA PRO A 560 -5.74 -2.19 -11.09
C PRO A 560 -6.49 -3.03 -12.12
N GLU A 561 -6.14 -2.91 -13.41
CA GLU A 561 -6.69 -3.71 -14.50
C GLU A 561 -6.17 -5.17 -14.51
N GLY A 562 -5.21 -5.48 -13.63
CA GLY A 562 -4.59 -6.79 -13.53
C GLY A 562 -3.80 -7.18 -14.79
N ASP A 563 -3.27 -6.22 -15.55
CA ASP A 563 -2.47 -6.52 -16.75
C ASP A 563 -0.97 -6.56 -16.40
N VAL A 564 -0.53 -7.69 -15.86
CA VAL A 564 0.86 -7.90 -15.45
C VAL A 564 1.83 -7.82 -16.64
N GLY A 565 1.34 -8.08 -17.86
CA GLY A 565 2.15 -7.96 -19.07
C GLY A 565 2.53 -6.51 -19.36
N ARG A 566 1.58 -5.57 -19.22
CA ARG A 566 1.85 -4.14 -19.33
C ARG A 566 2.73 -3.63 -18.20
N VAL A 567 2.50 -4.11 -16.98
CA VAL A 567 3.40 -3.82 -15.84
C VAL A 567 4.84 -4.22 -16.16
N PHE A 568 5.05 -5.41 -16.72
CA PHE A 568 6.39 -5.89 -17.03
C PHE A 568 7.07 -5.09 -18.16
N GLU A 569 6.34 -4.61 -19.17
CA GLU A 569 6.92 -3.70 -20.19
C GLU A 569 7.43 -2.40 -19.57
N ILE A 570 6.68 -1.79 -18.65
CA ILE A 570 7.14 -0.59 -17.92
C ILE A 570 8.39 -0.88 -17.09
N TRP A 571 8.44 -2.03 -16.43
CA TRP A 571 9.61 -2.45 -15.65
C TRP A 571 10.88 -2.56 -16.50
N LYS A 572 10.79 -3.08 -17.73
CA LYS A 572 11.93 -3.11 -18.66
C LYS A 572 12.43 -1.70 -18.96
N ILE A 573 11.53 -0.74 -19.17
CA ILE A 573 11.89 0.67 -19.40
C ILE A 573 12.55 1.26 -18.14
N PHE A 574 12.00 0.98 -16.96
CA PHE A 574 12.52 1.50 -15.70
C PHE A 574 13.94 1.03 -15.39
N ILE A 575 14.42 -0.09 -15.94
CA ILE A 575 15.84 -0.47 -15.85
C ILE A 575 16.73 0.67 -16.36
N PHE A 576 16.39 1.25 -17.51
CA PHE A 576 17.14 2.37 -18.11
C PHE A 576 16.95 3.66 -17.32
N THR A 577 15.72 3.95 -16.89
CA THR A 577 15.43 5.14 -16.08
C THR A 577 16.19 5.13 -14.76
N PHE A 578 16.24 3.99 -14.07
CA PHE A 578 16.98 3.85 -12.84
C PHE A 578 18.49 3.88 -13.06
N ALA A 579 19.00 3.36 -14.18
CA ALA A 579 20.41 3.48 -14.55
C ALA A 579 20.86 4.95 -14.67
N GLY A 580 19.97 5.82 -15.16
CA GLY A 580 20.19 7.26 -15.30
C GLY A 580 19.92 8.09 -14.04
N SER A 581 19.46 7.48 -12.94
CA SER A 581 19.10 8.20 -11.70
C SER A 581 20.03 7.87 -10.54
N SER A 582 19.80 8.49 -9.38
CA SER A 582 20.52 8.16 -8.13
C SER A 582 20.10 6.82 -7.51
N ASN A 583 19.06 6.16 -8.04
CA ASN A 583 18.46 4.95 -7.48
C ASN A 583 18.97 3.67 -8.18
N GLN A 584 20.30 3.53 -8.33
CA GLN A 584 20.93 2.43 -9.08
C GLN A 584 20.69 1.03 -8.50
N ASN A 585 20.34 0.94 -7.20
CA ASN A 585 19.94 -0.33 -6.59
C ASN A 585 18.70 -0.92 -7.27
N TYR A 586 17.71 -0.09 -7.62
CA TYR A 586 16.50 -0.54 -8.30
C TYR A 586 16.77 -0.97 -9.75
N MET A 587 17.73 -0.35 -10.44
CA MET A 587 18.22 -0.86 -11.73
C MET A 587 18.73 -2.30 -11.58
N LYS A 588 19.53 -2.58 -10.56
CA LYS A 588 20.05 -3.93 -10.31
C LYS A 588 18.93 -4.94 -9.99
N TYR A 589 17.99 -4.56 -9.13
CA TYR A 589 16.88 -5.46 -8.75
C TYR A 589 15.99 -5.82 -9.94
N MET A 590 15.72 -4.85 -10.82
CA MET A 590 14.96 -5.11 -12.04
C MET A 590 15.72 -5.94 -13.05
N LEU A 591 17.04 -5.73 -13.20
CA LEU A 591 17.88 -6.59 -14.03
C LEU A 591 17.91 -8.03 -13.52
N ASP A 592 17.93 -8.23 -12.20
CA ASP A 592 17.85 -9.56 -11.61
C ASP A 592 16.49 -10.22 -11.87
N LEU A 593 15.38 -9.46 -11.79
CA LEU A 593 14.05 -9.97 -12.17
C LEU A 593 13.95 -10.29 -13.67
N TYR A 594 14.43 -9.39 -14.54
CA TYR A 594 14.44 -9.62 -15.98
C TYR A 594 15.25 -10.87 -16.31
N ALA A 595 16.44 -11.02 -15.71
CA ALA A 595 17.27 -12.19 -15.93
C ALA A 595 16.61 -13.48 -15.43
N LEU A 596 15.94 -13.42 -14.27
CA LEU A 596 15.14 -14.53 -13.75
C LEU A 596 14.09 -14.97 -14.76
N LEU A 597 13.26 -14.03 -15.25
CA LEU A 597 12.12 -14.33 -16.12
C LEU A 597 12.54 -14.76 -17.54
N GLU A 598 13.61 -14.21 -18.10
CA GLU A 598 14.02 -14.49 -19.49
C GLU A 598 15.00 -15.64 -19.63
N PHE A 599 15.89 -15.86 -18.65
CA PHE A 599 16.98 -16.85 -18.79
C PHE A 599 16.90 -17.99 -17.76
N GLU A 600 16.40 -17.74 -16.56
CA GLU A 600 16.51 -18.69 -15.44
C GLU A 600 15.19 -19.43 -15.14
N CYS A 601 14.07 -18.99 -15.73
CA CYS A 601 12.76 -19.64 -15.61
C CYS A 601 12.50 -20.67 -16.72
N SER A 602 11.72 -21.71 -16.39
CA SER A 602 10.94 -22.43 -17.39
C SER A 602 9.77 -21.56 -17.87
N PRO A 603 9.19 -21.83 -19.05
CA PRO A 603 7.95 -21.19 -19.48
C PRO A 603 6.84 -21.30 -18.41
N GLU A 604 6.74 -22.46 -17.75
CA GLU A 604 5.76 -22.72 -16.70
C GLU A 604 6.03 -21.90 -15.43
N LEU A 605 7.30 -21.76 -15.02
CA LEU A 605 7.67 -20.92 -13.88
C LEU A 605 7.42 -19.44 -14.20
N LYS A 606 7.82 -18.97 -15.39
CA LYS A 606 7.62 -17.58 -15.82
C LYS A 606 6.14 -17.20 -15.77
N GLU A 607 5.28 -18.05 -16.34
CA GLU A 607 3.83 -17.87 -16.32
C GLU A 607 3.28 -17.90 -14.88
N ALA A 608 3.72 -18.84 -14.05
CA ALA A 608 3.31 -18.91 -12.65
C ALA A 608 3.69 -17.66 -11.83
N LEU A 609 4.89 -17.11 -12.03
CA LEU A 609 5.34 -15.88 -11.37
C LEU A 609 4.49 -14.69 -11.83
N LEU A 610 4.29 -14.52 -13.14
CA LEU A 610 3.48 -13.43 -13.69
C LEU A 610 2.01 -13.52 -13.24
N ASN A 611 1.42 -14.72 -13.23
CA ASN A 611 0.03 -14.95 -12.80
C ASN A 611 -0.23 -14.59 -11.32
N ASN A 612 0.83 -14.49 -10.52
CA ASN A 612 0.74 -14.29 -9.08
C ASN A 612 1.46 -13.03 -8.59
N TRP A 613 1.99 -12.22 -9.51
CA TRP A 613 2.75 -11.02 -9.13
C TRP A 613 1.84 -9.94 -8.55
N LEU A 614 0.66 -9.75 -9.12
CA LEU A 614 -0.42 -8.90 -8.59
C LEU A 614 -1.49 -9.76 -7.92
N MET A 615 -2.35 -9.12 -7.11
CA MET A 615 -3.44 -9.79 -6.41
C MET A 615 -4.66 -8.88 -6.23
N THR A 616 -5.84 -9.47 -6.11
CA THR A 616 -7.06 -8.74 -5.67
C THR A 616 -7.58 -9.36 -4.38
N LEU A 617 -8.08 -8.52 -3.47
CA LEU A 617 -8.63 -8.95 -2.19
C LEU A 617 -10.15 -9.21 -2.23
N CYS A 618 -10.86 -8.70 -3.23
CA CYS A 618 -12.29 -8.94 -3.43
C CYS A 618 -12.59 -9.87 -4.61
N GLY A 619 -11.67 -10.03 -5.58
CA GLY A 619 -11.93 -10.82 -6.78
C GLY A 619 -12.65 -10.05 -7.89
N GLU A 620 -12.56 -8.72 -7.89
CA GLU A 620 -13.21 -7.87 -8.89
C GLU A 620 -12.19 -7.27 -9.89
N ILE A 621 -12.66 -6.89 -11.07
CA ILE A 621 -11.85 -6.14 -12.03
C ILE A 621 -11.66 -4.71 -11.53
N GLY A 622 -10.46 -4.15 -11.69
CA GLY A 622 -10.16 -2.78 -11.23
C GLY A 622 -9.69 -2.71 -9.77
N THR A 623 -9.53 -3.86 -9.10
CA THR A 623 -9.15 -3.94 -7.67
C THR A 623 -7.88 -4.73 -7.44
N PHE A 624 -7.11 -4.99 -8.50
CA PHE A 624 -5.78 -5.56 -8.36
C PHE A 624 -4.82 -4.56 -7.72
N VAL A 625 -3.95 -5.07 -6.87
CA VAL A 625 -2.95 -4.33 -6.11
C VAL A 625 -1.63 -5.09 -6.10
N GLU A 626 -0.55 -4.36 -5.82
CA GLU A 626 0.78 -4.93 -5.61
C GLU A 626 0.81 -5.78 -4.34
N GLY A 627 1.70 -6.78 -4.29
CA GLY A 627 1.80 -7.63 -3.10
C GLY A 627 2.33 -6.88 -1.88
N ASP A 628 3.33 -6.04 -2.08
CA ASP A 628 3.96 -5.26 -1.01
C ASP A 628 3.08 -4.11 -0.51
N ILE A 629 2.16 -3.54 -1.32
CA ILE A 629 1.19 -2.57 -0.77
C ILE A 629 0.17 -3.24 0.16
N MET A 630 -0.25 -4.47 -0.16
CA MET A 630 -1.08 -5.28 0.74
C MET A 630 -0.33 -5.58 2.04
N GLN A 631 0.95 -5.96 1.94
CA GLN A 631 1.78 -6.18 3.12
C GLN A 631 1.96 -4.90 3.95
N GLU A 632 2.08 -3.73 3.31
CA GLU A 632 2.19 -2.44 3.99
C GLU A 632 0.91 -2.07 4.77
N TRP A 633 -0.28 -2.44 4.27
CA TRP A 633 -1.52 -2.29 5.03
C TRP A 633 -1.50 -3.11 6.32
N ASN A 634 -1.01 -4.36 6.24
CA ASN A 634 -0.81 -5.20 7.42
C ASN A 634 0.20 -4.56 8.38
N ASN A 635 1.37 -4.14 7.87
CA ASN A 635 2.43 -3.52 8.65
C ASN A 635 1.95 -2.28 9.40
N ARG A 636 1.25 -1.38 8.72
CA ARG A 636 0.73 -0.14 9.31
C ARG A 636 -0.17 -0.42 10.51
N TRP A 637 -1.09 -1.37 10.37
CA TRP A 637 -2.02 -1.72 11.43
C TRP A 637 -1.30 -2.39 12.60
N LEU A 638 -0.38 -3.30 12.29
CA LEU A 638 0.46 -4.00 13.25
C LEU A 638 1.30 -3.04 14.09
N THR A 639 2.04 -2.14 13.46
CA THR A 639 2.85 -1.11 14.13
C THR A 639 2.01 -0.17 14.99
N GLN A 640 0.80 0.19 14.55
CA GLN A 640 -0.11 1.03 15.34
C GLN A 640 -0.55 0.35 16.65
N ILE A 641 -0.73 -0.96 16.63
CA ILE A 641 -1.19 -1.73 17.80
C ILE A 641 -0.07 -2.05 18.77
N SER A 642 1.12 -2.40 18.28
CA SER A 642 2.29 -2.60 19.14
C SER A 642 2.65 -1.32 19.91
N GLY A 643 2.48 -0.15 19.26
CA GLY A 643 2.66 1.18 19.85
C GLY A 643 1.87 1.44 21.14
N GLN A 644 0.64 0.94 21.24
CA GLN A 644 -0.23 1.23 22.38
C GLN A 644 0.13 0.43 23.64
N ARG A 645 0.94 -0.62 23.53
CA ARG A 645 1.25 -1.54 24.65
C ARG A 645 2.72 -1.62 25.02
N GLY A 646 3.61 -1.02 24.24
CA GLY A 646 5.04 -1.02 24.53
C GLY A 646 5.75 -2.36 24.34
N GLY A 647 5.08 -3.34 23.71
CA GLY A 647 5.63 -4.68 23.45
C GLY A 647 6.53 -4.77 22.21
N ASP A 648 7.30 -5.86 22.15
CA ASP A 648 8.16 -6.22 21.01
C ASP A 648 7.39 -7.09 19.98
N PHE A 649 7.89 -7.19 18.75
CA PHE A 649 7.19 -7.89 17.66
C PHE A 649 7.13 -9.41 17.84
N ASP A 650 7.96 -9.99 18.70
CA ASP A 650 7.97 -11.40 19.09
C ASP A 650 7.18 -11.70 20.37
N GLU A 651 6.59 -10.68 21.02
CA GLU A 651 5.81 -10.88 22.24
C GLU A 651 4.66 -11.86 21.97
N LYS A 652 4.50 -12.86 22.85
CA LYS A 652 3.56 -13.98 22.68
C LYS A 652 2.15 -13.54 22.26
N PHE A 653 1.61 -12.49 22.87
CA PHE A 653 0.26 -12.00 22.53
C PHE A 653 0.23 -11.40 21.12
N TYR A 654 1.20 -10.56 20.80
CA TYR A 654 1.28 -9.92 19.50
C TYR A 654 1.50 -10.95 18.38
N ARG A 655 2.54 -11.76 18.55
CA ARG A 655 2.97 -12.80 17.63
C ARG A 655 1.92 -13.89 17.41
N LYS A 656 1.29 -14.42 18.46
CA LYS A 656 0.36 -15.58 18.35
C LYS A 656 -1.12 -15.20 18.25
N THR A 657 -1.50 -13.97 18.58
CA THR A 657 -2.91 -13.58 18.63
C THR A 657 -3.24 -12.44 17.67
N ILE A 658 -2.36 -11.45 17.53
CA ILE A 658 -2.66 -10.27 16.70
C ILE A 658 -2.22 -10.49 15.25
N ALA A 659 -0.93 -10.80 15.04
CA ALA A 659 -0.34 -10.85 13.69
C ALA A 659 -1.05 -11.81 12.73
N PRO A 660 -1.34 -13.08 13.10
CA PRO A 660 -1.98 -14.02 12.17
C PRO A 660 -3.43 -13.67 11.83
N ASN A 661 -4.06 -12.78 12.60
CA ASN A 661 -5.46 -12.36 12.44
C ASN A 661 -5.58 -10.93 11.88
N VAL A 662 -4.49 -10.26 11.46
CA VAL A 662 -4.51 -8.86 11.00
C VAL A 662 -5.55 -8.59 9.92
N LEU A 663 -5.67 -9.46 8.91
CA LEU A 663 -6.65 -9.30 7.84
C LEU A 663 -8.09 -9.34 8.34
N HIS A 664 -8.40 -10.22 9.30
CA HIS A 664 -9.73 -10.27 9.92
C HIS A 664 -10.03 -8.97 10.66
N PHE A 665 -9.05 -8.40 11.35
CA PHE A 665 -9.27 -7.13 12.05
C PHE A 665 -9.46 -5.94 11.11
N LEU A 666 -8.79 -5.94 9.95
CA LEU A 666 -9.02 -4.95 8.91
C LEU A 666 -10.45 -5.07 8.36
N GLN A 667 -10.89 -6.30 8.06
CA GLN A 667 -12.23 -6.58 7.53
C GLN A 667 -13.35 -6.26 8.54
N ILE A 668 -13.21 -6.64 9.81
CA ILE A 668 -14.23 -6.42 10.85
C ILE A 668 -14.64 -4.95 10.96
N LYS A 669 -13.71 -4.01 10.73
CA LYS A 669 -14.03 -2.58 10.74
C LYS A 669 -15.07 -2.24 9.66
N GLU A 670 -14.87 -2.77 8.46
CA GLU A 670 -15.73 -2.53 7.30
C GLU A 670 -17.07 -3.26 7.48
N ASP A 671 -17.05 -4.47 8.02
CA ASP A 671 -18.27 -5.24 8.33
C ASP A 671 -19.13 -4.50 9.37
N ILE A 672 -18.52 -3.94 10.42
CA ILE A 672 -19.20 -3.07 11.40
C ILE A 672 -19.78 -1.85 10.69
N GLU A 673 -18.99 -1.13 9.89
CA GLU A 673 -19.48 0.06 9.20
C GLU A 673 -20.66 -0.26 8.27
N SER A 674 -20.60 -1.40 7.55
CA SER A 674 -21.64 -1.88 6.66
C SER A 674 -22.91 -2.30 7.42
N ALA A 675 -22.78 -3.12 8.47
CA ALA A 675 -23.92 -3.64 9.25
C ALA A 675 -24.76 -2.52 9.89
N PHE A 676 -24.15 -1.37 10.17
CA PHE A 676 -24.85 -0.22 10.77
C PHE A 676 -25.26 0.85 9.76
N ASP A 677 -25.16 0.57 8.45
CA ASP A 677 -25.34 1.56 7.38
C ASP A 677 -24.54 2.85 7.65
N LEU A 678 -23.40 2.71 8.34
CA LEU A 678 -22.55 3.83 8.70
C LEU A 678 -21.82 4.26 7.45
N LYS A 679 -22.43 5.22 6.76
CA LYS A 679 -21.74 5.93 5.68
C LYS A 679 -20.46 6.51 6.26
N HIS A 680 -19.32 6.14 5.68
CA HIS A 680 -18.05 6.77 5.94
C HIS A 680 -18.28 8.29 6.05
N ARG A 681 -17.85 8.93 7.14
CA ARG A 681 -17.98 10.39 7.27
C ARG A 681 -17.15 11.02 6.16
N ARG A 682 -17.79 11.26 5.01
CA ARG A 682 -17.22 12.04 3.93
C ARG A 682 -17.06 13.44 4.49
N LEU A 683 -15.84 13.79 4.91
CA LEU A 683 -15.35 15.12 4.55
C LEU A 683 -15.49 15.17 3.03
N ALA A 684 -16.53 15.87 2.57
CA ALA A 684 -16.97 15.91 1.17
C ALA A 684 -15.98 16.65 0.25
N VAL A 685 -14.67 16.51 0.47
CA VAL A 685 -13.61 17.20 -0.27
C VAL A 685 -12.45 16.28 -0.67
N LEU A 686 -12.35 15.04 -0.17
CA LEU A 686 -11.17 14.22 -0.44
C LEU A 686 -11.46 13.06 -1.40
N PHE A 687 -12.30 12.07 -1.10
CA PHE A 687 -12.31 10.79 -1.84
C PHE A 687 -12.64 10.80 -3.35
N SER A 688 -13.35 11.81 -3.89
CA SER A 688 -13.68 11.86 -5.34
C SER A 688 -12.53 12.31 -6.25
N LEU A 689 -11.32 12.47 -5.69
CA LEU A 689 -10.10 12.92 -6.37
C LEU A 689 -8.96 11.89 -6.29
N PHE A 690 -9.22 10.68 -5.75
CA PHE A 690 -8.19 9.69 -5.43
C PHE A 690 -8.06 8.52 -6.41
N MET A 691 -8.91 8.44 -7.44
CA MET A 691 -8.67 7.67 -8.66
C MET A 691 -9.41 8.36 -9.81
N PRO A 692 -8.77 8.72 -10.94
CA PRO A 692 -9.50 9.04 -12.16
C PRO A 692 -9.95 7.71 -12.80
N LEU A 693 -11.09 7.20 -12.34
CA LEU A 693 -12.02 6.45 -13.19
C LEU A 693 -13.37 7.20 -13.15
N PRO A 694 -14.16 7.19 -14.23
CA PRO A 694 -14.98 8.31 -14.66
C PRO A 694 -16.18 8.62 -13.75
N ASN A 695 -16.50 9.92 -13.66
CA ASN A 695 -17.80 10.51 -13.35
C ASN A 695 -18.85 9.66 -12.61
N CYS A 696 -19.00 9.93 -11.30
CA CYS A 696 -20.30 9.91 -10.63
C CYS A 696 -20.52 11.21 -9.85
N ALA A 697 -20.49 12.33 -10.57
CA ALA A 697 -20.96 13.62 -10.08
C ALA A 697 -22.08 14.15 -10.99
N LYS A 698 -23.32 13.70 -10.72
CA LYS A 698 -24.57 14.49 -10.64
C LYS A 698 -25.79 13.62 -10.92
N LEU A 699 -26.71 13.55 -9.95
CA LEU A 699 -28.16 13.62 -10.16
C LEU A 699 -28.79 14.08 -8.84
N GLN A 700 -28.70 15.37 -8.55
CA GLN A 700 -29.71 16.05 -7.73
C GLN A 700 -30.84 16.44 -8.68
N GLN A 701 -31.77 15.52 -8.94
CA GLN A 701 -33.16 15.79 -9.32
C GLN A 701 -33.99 14.52 -9.07
N PRO A 702 -35.25 14.64 -8.61
CA PRO A 702 -36.03 13.48 -8.18
C PRO A 702 -36.76 12.87 -9.38
N VAL A 703 -36.42 11.66 -9.80
CA VAL A 703 -37.22 10.93 -10.81
C VAL A 703 -37.35 9.45 -10.43
N ASN A 704 -38.61 9.02 -10.55
CA ASN A 704 -39.27 7.77 -10.19
C ASN A 704 -38.51 6.45 -10.38
N ASP A 705 -38.79 5.55 -9.43
CA ASP A 705 -38.52 4.11 -9.46
C ASP A 705 -39.17 3.46 -10.69
N SER A 706 -38.37 3.15 -11.70
CA SER A 706 -38.46 1.92 -12.50
C SER A 706 -37.41 1.97 -13.61
N VAL A 707 -36.68 0.86 -13.74
CA VAL A 707 -35.58 0.59 -14.68
C VAL A 707 -34.21 1.07 -14.18
N ILE A 708 -33.56 0.23 -13.37
CA ILE A 708 -32.11 0.21 -13.16
C ILE A 708 -31.63 -1.18 -13.62
N SER A 709 -30.86 -1.22 -14.70
CA SER A 709 -30.05 -2.37 -15.09
C SER A 709 -28.68 -2.24 -14.44
N ASP A 710 -28.20 -3.36 -13.90
CA ASP A 710 -26.93 -3.55 -13.21
C ASP A 710 -25.72 -3.13 -14.05
N GLU A 711 -24.95 -2.17 -13.55
CA GLU A 711 -23.51 -1.96 -13.78
C GLU A 711 -23.07 -0.74 -12.95
N ARG A 712 -22.56 -0.96 -11.73
CA ARG A 712 -21.89 0.06 -10.91
C ARG A 712 -20.47 -0.37 -10.61
N LEU A 713 -19.50 0.47 -10.98
CA LEU A 713 -18.07 0.33 -10.68
C LEU A 713 -17.80 0.82 -9.25
N PHE A 714 -17.09 0.02 -8.44
CA PHE A 714 -16.64 0.37 -7.10
C PHE A 714 -15.12 0.69 -7.10
N SER A 715 -14.68 1.62 -6.25
CA SER A 715 -13.27 1.97 -6.12
C SER A 715 -12.53 0.91 -5.30
N GLY A 716 -11.31 0.53 -5.73
CA GLY A 716 -10.45 -0.51 -5.13
C GLY A 716 -9.95 -0.31 -3.70
N SER A 717 -10.70 0.41 -2.85
CA SER A 717 -10.57 0.40 -1.40
C SER A 717 -11.81 -0.17 -0.68
N ASP A 718 -12.87 -0.52 -1.42
CA ASP A 718 -14.09 -1.10 -0.85
C ASP A 718 -14.04 -2.63 -0.98
N LEU A 719 -13.51 -3.29 0.05
CA LEU A 719 -13.72 -4.72 0.29
C LEU A 719 -15.20 -4.95 0.64
N THR A 720 -16.05 -5.07 -0.38
CA THR A 720 -17.47 -5.43 -0.19
C THR A 720 -17.67 -6.93 -0.40
N VAL A 721 -18.31 -7.59 0.57
CA VAL A 721 -18.70 -9.01 0.52
C VAL A 721 -20.14 -9.12 0.03
N THR A 722 -20.43 -10.13 -0.79
CA THR A 722 -21.78 -10.48 -1.23
C THR A 722 -22.54 -11.15 -0.10
N VAL A 723 -23.64 -10.54 0.34
CA VAL A 723 -24.60 -11.12 1.29
C VAL A 723 -25.64 -11.89 0.50
N ASP A 724 -25.88 -13.15 0.85
CA ASP A 724 -26.99 -13.93 0.29
C ASP A 724 -28.32 -13.23 0.66
N PRO A 725 -29.11 -12.75 -0.31
CA PRO A 725 -30.31 -11.97 -0.04
C PRO A 725 -31.45 -12.78 0.58
N ASP A 726 -31.42 -14.11 0.47
CA ASP A 726 -32.46 -14.98 1.04
C ASP A 726 -32.15 -15.38 2.49
N THR A 727 -30.87 -15.42 2.87
CA THR A 727 -30.43 -15.87 4.20
C THR A 727 -29.79 -14.79 5.08
N GLY A 728 -29.41 -13.64 4.50
CA GLY A 728 -28.70 -12.56 5.19
C GLY A 728 -27.29 -12.94 5.65
N ARG A 729 -26.71 -14.05 5.14
CA ARG A 729 -25.40 -14.57 5.58
C ARG A 729 -24.27 -14.14 4.64
N LEU A 730 -23.07 -14.01 5.22
CA LEU A 730 -21.81 -13.83 4.51
C LEU A 730 -21.46 -15.12 3.75
N SER A 731 -21.26 -15.02 2.44
CA SER A 731 -20.68 -16.09 1.62
C SER A 731 -19.16 -16.12 1.84
N ASP A 732 -18.67 -16.96 2.76
CA ASP A 732 -17.25 -17.08 3.08
C ASP A 732 -16.76 -18.53 2.85
N ASP A 733 -15.96 -18.76 1.80
CA ASP A 733 -15.54 -20.09 1.28
C ASP A 733 -14.59 -20.89 2.21
N TRP A 734 -14.35 -20.44 3.45
CA TRP A 734 -13.39 -21.09 4.37
C TRP A 734 -14.05 -22.05 5.39
N TYR A 735 -15.37 -22.04 5.47
CA TYR A 735 -16.17 -22.88 6.35
C TYR A 735 -17.39 -23.40 5.59
N GLU A 736 -17.63 -24.71 5.65
CA GLU A 736 -18.97 -25.21 5.33
C GLU A 736 -19.95 -24.67 6.37
N PRO A 737 -21.17 -24.22 5.99
CA PRO A 737 -22.13 -23.59 6.92
C PRO A 737 -22.39 -24.38 8.20
N GLU A 738 -22.34 -25.70 8.10
CA GLU A 738 -22.56 -26.66 9.19
C GLU A 738 -21.40 -26.66 10.22
N GLU A 739 -20.17 -26.37 9.78
CA GLU A 739 -18.98 -26.33 10.65
C GLU A 739 -18.92 -25.04 11.49
N PHE A 740 -19.42 -23.94 10.94
CA PHE A 740 -19.54 -22.68 11.66
C PHE A 740 -20.63 -22.75 12.73
N GLU A 741 -21.79 -23.34 12.41
CA GLU A 741 -22.86 -23.58 13.37
C GLU A 741 -22.41 -24.51 14.52
N ALA A 742 -21.69 -25.59 14.21
CA ALA A 742 -21.13 -26.48 15.24
C ALA A 742 -20.09 -25.78 16.14
N LEU A 743 -19.33 -24.80 15.61
CA LEU A 743 -18.38 -24.01 16.39
C LEU A 743 -19.11 -23.09 17.39
N VAL A 744 -20.16 -22.41 16.93
CA VAL A 744 -20.98 -21.51 17.75
C VAL A 744 -21.75 -22.31 18.81
N GLU A 745 -22.32 -23.45 18.45
CA GLU A 745 -23.08 -24.30 19.38
C GLU A 745 -22.17 -24.90 20.47
N ARG A 746 -20.93 -25.26 20.13
CA ARG A 746 -19.94 -25.74 21.11
C ARG A 746 -19.38 -24.64 22.02
N LEU A 747 -19.35 -23.40 21.55
CA LEU A 747 -18.87 -22.24 22.32
C LEU A 747 -19.97 -21.58 23.16
N CYS A 748 -21.24 -21.79 22.80
CA CYS A 748 -22.39 -21.11 23.42
C CYS A 748 -23.45 -22.06 24.02
N GLY A 749 -23.28 -23.38 23.89
CA GLY A 749 -24.18 -24.37 24.48
C GLY A 749 -24.02 -24.51 26.01
N PRO A 750 -25.11 -24.77 26.75
CA PRO A 750 -25.03 -25.04 28.18
C PRO A 750 -24.59 -26.49 28.43
N GLU A 751 -23.39 -26.70 28.97
CA GLU A 751 -23.04 -27.96 29.63
C GLU A 751 -23.90 -28.11 30.89
N LEU A 752 -24.94 -28.93 30.80
CA LEU A 752 -25.63 -29.51 31.96
C LEU A 752 -25.79 -31.02 31.71
N GLN A 753 -24.86 -31.79 32.25
CA GLN A 753 -25.19 -33.12 32.77
C GLN A 753 -24.67 -33.19 34.20
N GLU A 754 -25.64 -33.29 35.10
CA GLU A 754 -25.51 -33.67 36.50
C GLU A 754 -25.02 -35.12 36.56
N GLU A 755 -23.89 -35.37 37.23
CA GLU A 755 -23.67 -36.66 37.89
C GLU A 755 -23.65 -36.40 39.40
N GLU A 756 -24.64 -36.98 40.06
CA GLU A 756 -24.87 -36.95 41.51
C GLU A 756 -23.68 -37.57 42.25
N SER A 757 -23.12 -36.83 43.19
CA SER A 757 -22.17 -37.32 44.18
C SER A 757 -22.93 -38.06 45.28
N GLU A 758 -22.78 -39.37 45.36
CA GLU A 758 -23.02 -40.12 46.60
C GLU A 758 -21.70 -40.25 47.36
N ASP A 759 -21.70 -39.70 48.57
CA ASP A 759 -20.65 -39.77 49.57
C ASP A 759 -20.45 -41.21 50.08
N GLU A 760 -19.26 -41.78 49.91
CA GLU A 760 -18.70 -42.79 50.84
C GLU A 760 -17.18 -42.58 50.96
N GLU A 761 -16.73 -42.04 52.11
CA GLU A 761 -15.39 -42.35 52.63
C GLU A 761 -15.35 -43.86 52.99
N PRO A 762 -14.22 -44.56 52.80
CA PRO A 762 -13.35 -44.73 53.97
C PRO A 762 -11.84 -44.86 53.69
N GLU A 763 -11.11 -44.45 54.73
CA GLU A 763 -9.97 -45.11 55.37
C GLU A 763 -8.66 -45.41 54.61
N SER A 764 -7.61 -44.88 55.26
CA SER A 764 -6.23 -45.34 55.33
C SER A 764 -6.05 -46.86 55.23
N ASP A 765 -5.05 -47.29 54.46
CA ASP A 765 -4.11 -48.34 54.87
C ASP A 765 -2.88 -48.34 53.94
N GLU A 766 -1.71 -48.00 54.51
CA GLU A 766 -0.44 -48.58 54.08
C GLU A 766 -0.41 -50.05 54.54
N PRO A 767 0.29 -50.94 53.82
CA PRO A 767 1.57 -51.34 54.39
C PRO A 767 2.70 -51.61 53.39
N GLU A 768 3.90 -51.43 53.94
CA GLU A 768 5.23 -51.87 53.50
C GLU A 768 5.30 -53.35 53.07
N THR A 769 6.13 -53.69 52.07
CA THR A 769 7.42 -54.41 52.24
C THR A 769 7.96 -55.04 50.92
N GLU A 770 9.20 -54.65 50.60
CA GLU A 770 10.39 -55.45 50.21
C GLU A 770 10.39 -56.51 49.09
N SER A 771 11.30 -56.34 48.11
CA SER A 771 12.42 -57.24 47.73
C SER A 771 13.00 -56.79 46.35
N GLU A 772 14.21 -56.22 46.28
CA GLU A 772 15.54 -56.85 46.10
C GLU A 772 15.93 -57.18 44.63
N GLY A 773 17.15 -56.74 44.24
CA GLY A 773 17.96 -57.22 43.10
C GLY A 773 18.22 -56.18 42.00
N GLU A 774 19.25 -55.31 42.07
CA GLU A 774 20.69 -55.50 41.73
C GLU A 774 21.06 -55.43 40.23
N ASP A 775 22.07 -54.59 39.97
CA ASP A 775 23.07 -54.57 38.86
C ASP A 775 22.63 -54.12 37.44
N SER A 776 23.38 -53.33 36.65
CA SER A 776 24.74 -52.77 36.67
C SER A 776 24.92 -51.72 35.54
N GLU A 777 25.74 -50.69 35.81
CA GLU A 777 26.74 -49.95 35.00
C GLU A 777 26.70 -49.82 33.45
N ASP A 778 26.99 -48.57 33.02
CA ASP A 778 27.85 -48.05 31.93
C ASP A 778 27.71 -48.51 30.45
N ASP A 779 27.24 -47.58 29.59
CA ASP A 779 27.99 -46.94 28.47
C ASP A 779 27.16 -45.78 27.83
#